data_AF-A0A928J908-F1
#
_entry.id   AF-A0A928J908-F1
#
_cell.length_a   1.000
_cell.length_b   1.000
_cell.length_c   1.000
_cell.angle_alpha   90.00
_cell.angle_beta   90.00
_cell.angle_gamma   90.00
#
_symmetry.space_group_name_H-M   'P 1'
#
loop_
_entity.id
_entity.type
_entity.pdbx_description
1 polymer ?
#
loop_
_entity_poly.entity_id
_entity_poly.type
_entity_poly.pdbx_seq_one_letter_code
_entity_poly.pdbx_strand_id
1 'polypeptide(L)'
;MLCFVCFAFWCKTANSICVVAMGAIRFSVCVAFVAHTFLFGGRNKMKPKKILAAMLAVVMIVMTFPMSVVADTDGYYTYTVSSGQATITEVDTAVSGDVVIPDTIGRYPVTAIGDNAFFDCVNMTSVTVPDTVLTIGDCAFYRCTGLEKVTLAEGVTSIGTFAFYKCTNLKTIVISDSVTTFGDTPFFNCPNLTIYCNEGSYAETYAAENGISCVAYSPIEDFVIEDGVITDYVGAGGDVVIPHGVTSIGYEAFRSCTSLTSVTIPDSVTSIGSYAFSNCTSLASITIPDSVTSIGDYAFSYCTSLTSVTIPDSVTSIGSGAFNKCSSLTEVHITDIAAWCGISFSNFPSNPLYYAKNLYLNGELVAELVIPDSVTSIGDLAFFGCTSLTSVTIGNSVTSIGRTAFYNCTSLTSVTIPDSVTSIGDNAFNSCSSLTSVTIPDSVTSIEDYAFYKCTSLTSVTIPDSVTSIGSGAFAYCPKLTIYCHVGSYAETYASENSLNYVATSPIEDFVIVDGVLTDYVGAGGKVLIPDGVTKIGRSAFEGCKSLTSVTIPDSVWSIGDYAFRYCDSLTSVTFNNGLLYFNNYSFESCSSLTSVDIPDSVLSIYSNTFDKCTSLTDINVSDDNKKYMSINGVLFSKDGKTLVQYPIGKTDTTYSIPDSVTSIGWNAFAYCSDLTSVDIPDSVTSIGNSVFYNCTSLTSVTIPDSVTSIDDSAFANCTSLTSVTIPDSVTSIDDSAFYNCKNLKEVHITDIAAWCGISFEYSDSNPLYYAKNLYLNGKLVTEVVIPDGVTSIGSYAFEYCTSLTSVTIPDSVTSIGEDAFYNCTSLESVTIPNSVTTIAYRTFYNCTSLTSVTIPGSVTSIGDSAFRNCTSLTSVTIPDSVTSIGWNAFYNCTSLASVTIPDSVTSIGWNAFEYCTSLTSVTIPDSVTSIGDSAFYYCTSLTSMTIPNSVTSIGNYAFSDCTSLTSVTIPDSVTSIGYDAFWGCSKLTMYCYSGSYAETYAIENSLKYILLPEGEDFIFDLTVLVGYTGSGGDVIIPEGVTSIGTQAFALNNNITSVTIPEGVTEIGEGAFVFCKNLEAVSLPSTLETIDNGAFAFCYALTDIELPESVTELGTGAFSGCTSLGEMYIYDSIETIGEDAFDGCTELTLRFYDTAPMAAYAEENGVNYRLILCGDVDDNGVVNSSDVTILGRNLAGADVSTEYGADYNRDGKVNASDLTVLRRLISGANV
;
A
#
# COMPACT_ATOMS: atom_id res chain seq x y z
N MET A 1 -52.55 5.16 12.15
CA MET A 1 -53.55 6.07 12.73
C MET A 1 -53.11 6.41 14.15
N LEU A 2 -53.02 7.70 14.48
CA LEU A 2 -52.74 8.28 15.81
C LEU A 2 -51.48 7.80 16.57
N CYS A 3 -50.41 8.61 16.52
CA CYS A 3 -49.77 9.17 17.71
C CYS A 3 -48.86 10.32 17.28
N PHE A 4 -49.44 11.52 17.27
CA PHE A 4 -48.80 12.82 17.10
C PHE A 4 -48.92 13.52 18.46
N VAL A 5 -47.81 13.80 19.15
CA VAL A 5 -47.64 15.04 19.94
C VAL A 5 -46.14 15.39 19.94
N CYS A 6 -45.90 16.64 19.61
CA CYS A 6 -44.66 17.34 19.29
C CYS A 6 -43.79 17.76 20.50
N PHE A 7 -42.55 18.19 20.16
CA PHE A 7 -41.65 19.12 20.87
C PHE A 7 -40.83 18.55 22.06
N ALA A 8 -39.54 18.84 22.29
CA ALA A 8 -38.52 19.64 21.60
C ALA A 8 -37.18 19.60 22.41
N PHE A 9 -36.09 20.05 21.77
CA PHE A 9 -34.93 20.78 22.34
C PHE A 9 -33.67 20.06 22.90
N TRP A 10 -32.54 20.42 22.26
CA TRP A 10 -31.12 20.44 22.71
C TRP A 10 -30.41 19.09 22.93
N CYS A 11 -29.17 18.85 22.50
CA CYS A 11 -28.01 19.74 22.44
C CYS A 11 -26.96 19.29 21.40
N LYS A 12 -26.23 20.29 20.89
CA LYS A 12 -24.98 20.22 20.13
C LYS A 12 -23.81 19.65 20.99
N THR A 13 -22.79 19.18 20.27
CA THR A 13 -21.34 18.99 20.60
C THR A 13 -20.92 17.91 21.61
N ALA A 14 -20.18 16.89 21.15
CA ALA A 14 -18.83 16.51 21.60
C ALA A 14 -18.31 15.22 20.93
N ASN A 15 -16.99 15.18 20.77
CA ASN A 15 -16.12 14.14 20.19
C ASN A 15 -16.17 12.75 20.89
N SER A 16 -15.84 11.73 20.08
CA SER A 16 -15.03 10.54 20.35
C SER A 16 -15.35 9.56 21.49
N ILE A 17 -15.50 8.28 21.06
CA ILE A 17 -15.23 7.00 21.74
C ILE A 17 -16.30 6.46 22.72
N CYS A 18 -16.56 5.16 22.55
CA CYS A 18 -17.37 4.22 23.34
C CYS A 18 -18.90 4.26 23.18
N VAL A 19 -19.44 3.37 22.32
CA VAL A 19 -20.39 2.30 22.74
C VAL A 19 -20.29 1.11 21.76
N VAL A 20 -19.43 0.14 22.05
CA VAL A 20 -19.68 -1.27 21.69
C VAL A 20 -20.70 -1.77 22.71
N ALA A 21 -21.97 -1.83 22.32
CA ALA A 21 -23.04 -2.65 22.92
C ALA A 21 -24.42 -2.05 22.57
N MET A 22 -24.93 -2.33 21.37
CA MET A 22 -26.38 -2.26 21.06
C MET A 22 -26.72 -2.94 19.72
N GLY A 23 -26.27 -4.18 19.51
CA GLY A 23 -26.55 -4.98 18.30
C GLY A 23 -27.44 -6.21 18.52
N ALA A 24 -27.78 -6.54 19.77
CA ALA A 24 -28.60 -7.70 20.11
C ALA A 24 -29.91 -7.24 20.78
N ILE A 25 -30.89 -6.81 19.97
CA ILE A 25 -32.36 -6.88 20.19
C ILE A 25 -32.98 -6.35 18.89
N ARG A 26 -33.27 -7.23 17.92
CA ARG A 26 -34.41 -7.17 16.98
C ARG A 26 -34.59 -8.52 16.27
N PHE A 27 -34.71 -9.58 17.05
CA PHE A 27 -35.23 -10.88 16.60
C PHE A 27 -36.26 -11.36 17.64
N SER A 28 -37.45 -10.75 17.65
CA SER A 28 -38.59 -11.17 18.47
C SER A 28 -39.90 -10.46 18.08
N VAL A 29 -40.33 -10.51 16.82
CA VAL A 29 -41.77 -10.39 16.45
C VAL A 29 -42.01 -11.08 15.11
N CYS A 30 -42.09 -12.42 15.08
CA CYS A 30 -42.85 -13.16 14.03
C CYS A 30 -43.05 -14.65 14.36
N VAL A 31 -43.23 -14.98 15.64
CA VAL A 31 -43.78 -16.28 16.08
C VAL A 31 -45.04 -16.01 16.91
N ALA A 32 -46.08 -15.50 16.26
CA ALA A 32 -47.44 -15.42 16.81
C ALA A 32 -48.48 -15.10 15.73
N PHE A 33 -48.56 -15.89 14.66
CA PHE A 33 -49.76 -15.90 13.79
C PHE A 33 -49.98 -17.27 13.16
N VAL A 34 -50.09 -18.31 13.99
CA VAL A 34 -50.75 -19.56 13.60
C VAL A 34 -51.85 -19.83 14.63
N ALA A 35 -53.05 -19.34 14.35
CA ALA A 35 -54.35 -19.88 14.78
C ALA A 35 -55.41 -18.78 14.72
N HIS A 36 -56.06 -18.57 13.57
CA HIS A 36 -57.45 -18.04 13.53
C HIS A 36 -58.14 -18.15 12.15
N THR A 37 -57.89 -19.20 11.38
CA THR A 37 -58.73 -19.55 10.22
C THR A 37 -58.81 -21.07 10.02
N PHE A 38 -59.20 -21.78 11.09
CA PHE A 38 -59.85 -23.08 10.98
C PHE A 38 -61.10 -23.07 11.83
N LEU A 39 -62.23 -22.65 11.24
CA LEU A 39 -63.61 -23.03 11.58
C LEU A 39 -64.55 -22.16 10.74
N PHE A 40 -65.02 -22.67 9.59
CA PHE A 40 -66.44 -22.71 9.19
C PHE A 40 -66.58 -23.25 7.75
N GLY A 41 -67.14 -24.47 7.66
CA GLY A 41 -68.09 -24.86 6.61
C GLY A 41 -67.55 -25.38 5.26
N GLY A 42 -67.53 -26.72 5.08
CA GLY A 42 -67.59 -27.31 3.74
C GLY A 42 -67.06 -28.74 3.64
N ARG A 43 -67.97 -29.71 3.53
CA ARG A 43 -67.70 -31.16 3.46
C ARG A 43 -66.86 -31.54 2.24
N ASN A 44 -65.76 -32.29 2.42
CA ASN A 44 -65.61 -33.65 1.86
C ASN A 44 -64.26 -34.31 2.20
N LYS A 45 -64.35 -35.63 2.41
CA LYS A 45 -63.32 -36.56 2.89
C LYS A 45 -62.08 -36.64 1.96
N MET A 46 -60.88 -36.64 2.54
CA MET A 46 -59.74 -37.40 2.00
C MET A 46 -59.02 -38.19 3.11
N LYS A 47 -58.55 -39.39 2.75
CA LYS A 47 -58.17 -40.54 3.60
C LYS A 47 -56.70 -40.52 4.08
N PRO A 48 -56.33 -41.29 5.13
CA PRO A 48 -55.05 -41.17 5.85
C PRO A 48 -53.89 -41.91 5.16
N LYS A 49 -53.33 -41.30 4.11
CA LYS A 49 -51.98 -41.64 3.59
C LYS A 49 -51.12 -40.41 3.25
N LYS A 50 -51.56 -39.19 3.58
CA LYS A 50 -50.81 -37.94 3.37
C LYS A 50 -50.42 -37.19 4.66
N ILE A 51 -50.62 -37.79 5.83
CA ILE A 51 -50.29 -37.16 7.12
C ILE A 51 -48.90 -37.62 7.63
N LEU A 52 -48.37 -38.76 7.17
CA LEU A 52 -47.04 -39.23 7.58
C LEU A 52 -45.89 -38.59 6.77
N ALA A 53 -46.14 -38.13 5.54
CA ALA A 53 -45.15 -37.41 4.74
C ALA A 53 -44.98 -35.93 5.17
N ALA A 54 -46.00 -35.35 5.80
CA ALA A 54 -45.95 -33.98 6.31
C ALA A 54 -45.31 -33.86 7.71
N MET A 55 -45.21 -34.96 8.46
CA MET A 55 -44.54 -34.97 9.77
C MET A 55 -43.03 -35.27 9.68
N LEU A 56 -42.53 -35.78 8.54
CA LEU A 56 -41.10 -36.01 8.31
C LEU A 56 -40.36 -34.76 7.75
N ALA A 57 -41.08 -33.83 7.12
CA ALA A 57 -40.49 -32.59 6.57
C ALA A 57 -40.25 -31.49 7.61
N VAL A 58 -40.85 -31.59 8.80
CA VAL A 58 -40.73 -30.58 9.87
C VAL A 58 -39.55 -30.87 10.83
N VAL A 59 -38.97 -32.07 10.77
CA VAL A 59 -37.78 -32.44 11.57
C VAL A 59 -36.47 -32.30 10.78
N MET A 60 -36.51 -32.16 9.45
CA MET A 60 -35.31 -31.91 8.61
C MET A 60 -34.99 -30.43 8.35
N ILE A 61 -35.77 -29.45 8.84
CA ILE A 61 -35.47 -28.01 8.69
C ILE A 61 -34.88 -27.45 10.00
N VAL A 62 -33.94 -28.20 10.60
CA VAL A 62 -33.15 -27.70 11.76
C VAL A 62 -31.65 -28.04 11.62
N MET A 63 -31.16 -28.60 10.51
CA MET A 63 -29.75 -29.02 10.40
C MET A 63 -29.05 -28.75 9.06
N THR A 64 -29.22 -27.56 8.47
CA THR A 64 -28.22 -26.97 7.56
C THR A 64 -28.38 -25.44 7.57
N PHE A 65 -27.78 -24.77 8.54
CA PHE A 65 -27.42 -23.36 8.39
C PHE A 65 -26.03 -23.33 7.74
N PRO A 66 -25.82 -22.65 6.59
CA PRO A 66 -24.48 -22.28 6.17
C PRO A 66 -23.84 -21.43 7.27
N MET A 67 -22.55 -21.64 7.47
CA MET A 67 -21.65 -20.76 8.22
C MET A 67 -21.92 -19.30 7.86
N SER A 68 -21.87 -18.44 8.88
CA SER A 68 -21.98 -16.98 8.74
C SER A 68 -21.08 -16.45 7.62
N VAL A 69 -21.68 -15.94 6.54
CA VAL A 69 -20.99 -15.10 5.57
C VAL A 69 -20.65 -13.80 6.30
N VAL A 70 -19.35 -13.56 6.55
CA VAL A 70 -18.90 -12.31 7.16
C VAL A 70 -18.91 -11.25 6.07
N ALA A 71 -19.69 -10.20 6.24
CA ALA A 71 -19.61 -9.02 5.40
C ALA A 71 -18.29 -8.28 5.71
N ASP A 72 -17.51 -7.99 4.68
CA ASP A 72 -16.25 -7.24 4.77
C ASP A 72 -16.39 -5.89 4.06
N THR A 73 -15.52 -4.93 4.36
CA THR A 73 -15.57 -3.56 3.85
C THR A 73 -14.24 -3.15 3.22
N ASP A 74 -14.29 -2.60 2.01
CA ASP A 74 -13.13 -2.04 1.28
C ASP A 74 -13.54 -0.71 0.61
N GLY A 75 -13.00 0.39 1.13
CA GLY A 75 -13.40 1.74 0.73
C GLY A 75 -14.89 2.01 0.94
N TYR A 76 -15.60 2.35 -0.15
CA TYR A 76 -17.04 2.56 -0.14
C TYR A 76 -17.86 1.26 -0.24
N TYR A 77 -17.23 0.11 -0.47
CA TYR A 77 -17.91 -1.15 -0.79
C TYR A 77 -17.94 -2.09 0.41
N THR A 78 -19.13 -2.57 0.76
CA THR A 78 -19.35 -3.74 1.60
C THR A 78 -19.63 -4.93 0.70
N TYR A 79 -18.97 -6.05 0.95
CA TYR A 79 -19.04 -7.20 0.06
C TYR A 79 -19.02 -8.53 0.82
N THR A 80 -19.44 -9.58 0.15
CA THR A 80 -19.34 -10.96 0.63
C THR A 80 -18.54 -11.79 -0.35
N VAL A 81 -17.74 -12.72 0.17
CA VAL A 81 -16.95 -13.66 -0.65
C VAL A 81 -17.55 -15.04 -0.55
N SER A 82 -17.93 -15.61 -1.69
CA SER A 82 -18.36 -17.00 -1.82
C SER A 82 -17.55 -17.66 -2.92
N SER A 83 -16.97 -18.83 -2.63
CA SER A 83 -16.15 -19.60 -3.59
C SER A 83 -15.02 -18.80 -4.26
N GLY A 84 -14.43 -17.82 -3.56
CA GLY A 84 -13.34 -16.99 -4.08
C GLY A 84 -13.76 -15.86 -5.02
N GLN A 85 -15.05 -15.54 -5.11
CA GLN A 85 -15.57 -14.41 -5.89
C GLN A 85 -16.27 -13.41 -4.98
N ALA A 86 -16.10 -12.12 -5.26
CA ALA A 86 -16.72 -11.04 -4.50
C ALA A 86 -18.07 -10.64 -5.10
N THR A 87 -19.07 -10.46 -4.23
CA THR A 87 -20.34 -9.81 -4.55
C THR A 87 -20.46 -8.54 -3.72
N ILE A 88 -20.61 -7.38 -4.36
CA ILE A 88 -20.85 -6.11 -3.67
C ILE A 88 -22.26 -6.14 -3.09
N THR A 89 -22.42 -6.06 -1.78
CA THR A 89 -23.72 -6.17 -1.10
C THR A 89 -24.27 -4.84 -0.60
N GLU A 90 -23.41 -3.85 -0.37
CA GLU A 90 -23.82 -2.50 0.05
C GLU A 90 -22.72 -1.50 -0.33
N VAL A 91 -23.09 -0.27 -0.67
CA VAL A 91 -22.19 0.83 -1.00
C VAL A 91 -22.56 2.04 -0.15
N ASP A 92 -21.54 2.71 0.39
CA ASP A 92 -21.74 3.93 1.15
C ASP A 92 -22.43 4.99 0.28
N THR A 93 -23.57 5.49 0.78
CA THR A 93 -24.36 6.56 0.14
C THR A 93 -23.61 7.88 -0.07
N ALA A 94 -22.42 8.04 0.54
CA ALA A 94 -21.51 9.14 0.28
C ALA A 94 -20.82 9.08 -1.10
N VAL A 95 -20.88 7.95 -1.82
CA VAL A 95 -20.28 7.81 -3.16
C VAL A 95 -20.84 8.86 -4.14
N SER A 96 -19.96 9.54 -4.89
CA SER A 96 -20.32 10.68 -5.73
C SER A 96 -19.52 10.75 -7.03
N GLY A 97 -20.07 11.41 -8.06
CA GLY A 97 -19.40 11.58 -9.36
C GLY A 97 -19.42 10.32 -10.23
N ASP A 98 -18.41 10.16 -11.06
CA ASP A 98 -18.27 8.99 -11.94
C ASP A 98 -17.66 7.81 -11.17
N VAL A 99 -18.38 6.69 -11.16
CA VAL A 99 -18.00 5.50 -10.39
C VAL A 99 -17.62 4.37 -11.35
N VAL A 100 -16.43 3.82 -11.14
CA VAL A 100 -15.98 2.61 -11.84
C VAL A 100 -15.99 1.48 -10.83
N ILE A 101 -16.77 0.43 -11.13
CA ILE A 101 -16.73 -0.80 -10.33
C ILE A 101 -15.38 -1.47 -10.57
N PRO A 102 -14.60 -1.78 -9.52
CA PRO A 102 -13.29 -2.37 -9.71
C PRO A 102 -13.40 -3.83 -10.14
N ASP A 103 -12.44 -4.30 -10.94
CA ASP A 103 -12.36 -5.71 -11.36
C ASP A 103 -12.13 -6.67 -10.18
N THR A 104 -11.52 -6.16 -9.09
CA THR A 104 -11.22 -6.91 -7.86
C THR A 104 -11.47 -6.05 -6.62
N ILE A 105 -11.92 -6.67 -5.53
CA ILE A 105 -12.01 -6.07 -4.19
C ILE A 105 -11.21 -6.95 -3.22
N GLY A 106 -10.31 -6.35 -2.43
CA GLY A 106 -9.26 -7.09 -1.74
C GLY A 106 -8.40 -7.90 -2.72
N ARG A 107 -8.53 -9.24 -2.67
CA ARG A 107 -7.85 -10.18 -3.60
C ARG A 107 -8.81 -10.96 -4.52
N TYR A 108 -10.10 -10.64 -4.48
CA TYR A 108 -11.15 -11.44 -5.11
C TYR A 108 -11.75 -10.72 -6.32
N PRO A 109 -11.95 -11.39 -7.46
CA PRO A 109 -12.64 -10.80 -8.62
C PRO A 109 -14.09 -10.47 -8.28
N VAL A 110 -14.54 -9.28 -8.69
CA VAL A 110 -15.93 -8.82 -8.50
C VAL A 110 -16.77 -9.41 -9.63
N THR A 111 -17.61 -10.39 -9.31
CA THR A 111 -18.41 -11.08 -10.34
C THR A 111 -19.89 -10.73 -10.28
N ALA A 112 -20.34 -10.00 -9.26
CA ALA A 112 -21.74 -9.60 -9.12
C ALA A 112 -21.91 -8.30 -8.32
N ILE A 113 -22.92 -7.52 -8.71
CA ILE A 113 -23.51 -6.46 -7.89
C ILE A 113 -24.76 -7.05 -7.25
N GLY A 114 -24.76 -7.16 -5.92
CA GLY A 114 -25.83 -7.78 -5.15
C GLY A 114 -27.09 -6.93 -5.04
N ASP A 115 -28.13 -7.53 -4.47
CA ASP A 115 -29.42 -6.89 -4.30
C ASP A 115 -29.31 -5.65 -3.40
N ASN A 116 -29.91 -4.54 -3.81
CA ASN A 116 -29.88 -3.25 -3.08
C ASN A 116 -28.48 -2.65 -2.85
N ALA A 117 -27.44 -3.12 -3.55
CA ALA A 117 -26.05 -2.71 -3.27
C ALA A 117 -25.82 -1.19 -3.30
N PHE A 118 -26.38 -0.47 -4.26
CA PHE A 118 -26.28 0.99 -4.42
C PHE A 118 -27.58 1.72 -4.06
N PHE A 119 -28.41 1.14 -3.19
CA PHE A 119 -29.70 1.72 -2.85
C PHE A 119 -29.58 3.17 -2.32
N ASP A 120 -30.34 4.10 -2.90
CA ASP A 120 -30.33 5.53 -2.55
C ASP A 120 -28.94 6.23 -2.69
N CYS A 121 -28.03 5.75 -3.55
CA CYS A 121 -26.78 6.45 -3.90
C CYS A 121 -27.03 7.66 -4.82
N VAL A 122 -27.51 8.76 -4.24
CA VAL A 122 -28.04 9.93 -4.99
C VAL A 122 -26.99 10.87 -5.59
N ASN A 123 -25.72 10.79 -5.17
CA ASN A 123 -24.67 11.74 -5.59
C ASN A 123 -23.81 11.22 -6.76
N MET A 124 -23.98 9.97 -7.19
CA MET A 124 -23.29 9.36 -8.33
C MET A 124 -23.90 9.84 -9.65
N THR A 125 -23.08 10.27 -10.61
CA THR A 125 -23.49 10.81 -11.92
C THR A 125 -23.39 9.77 -13.04
N SER A 126 -22.42 8.86 -12.98
CA SER A 126 -22.31 7.73 -13.91
C SER A 126 -21.76 6.49 -13.23
N VAL A 127 -22.05 5.32 -13.81
CA VAL A 127 -21.44 4.05 -13.39
C VAL A 127 -20.95 3.23 -14.58
N THR A 128 -19.70 2.76 -14.50
CA THR A 128 -19.11 1.81 -15.45
C THR A 128 -18.94 0.46 -14.78
N VAL A 129 -19.53 -0.56 -15.38
CA VAL A 129 -19.50 -1.95 -14.91
C VAL A 129 -18.56 -2.76 -15.83
N PRO A 130 -17.46 -3.33 -15.30
CA PRO A 130 -16.49 -4.06 -16.10
C PRO A 130 -16.98 -5.45 -16.54
N ASP A 131 -16.25 -6.09 -17.44
CA ASP A 131 -16.56 -7.40 -18.01
C ASP A 131 -16.49 -8.54 -16.98
N THR A 132 -15.74 -8.34 -15.90
CA THR A 132 -15.65 -9.25 -14.75
C THR A 132 -16.98 -9.41 -14.01
N VAL A 133 -17.87 -8.42 -14.05
CA VAL A 133 -19.19 -8.46 -13.42
C VAL A 133 -20.20 -9.14 -14.34
N LEU A 134 -20.73 -10.29 -13.90
CA LEU A 134 -21.62 -11.12 -14.70
C LEU A 134 -23.12 -10.82 -14.46
N THR A 135 -23.47 -10.28 -13.28
CA THR A 135 -24.88 -10.09 -12.88
C THR A 135 -25.09 -8.81 -12.07
N ILE A 136 -26.21 -8.13 -12.32
CA ILE A 136 -26.70 -6.99 -11.52
C ILE A 136 -27.98 -7.42 -10.80
N GLY A 137 -27.98 -7.36 -9.48
CA GLY A 137 -29.04 -7.85 -8.60
C GLY A 137 -30.32 -7.01 -8.59
N ASP A 138 -31.31 -7.50 -7.86
CA ASP A 138 -32.61 -6.86 -7.71
C ASP A 138 -32.48 -5.56 -6.92
N CYS A 139 -33.13 -4.49 -7.39
CA CYS A 139 -33.07 -3.15 -6.78
C CYS A 139 -31.63 -2.61 -6.60
N ALA A 140 -30.63 -3.13 -7.33
CA ALA A 140 -29.22 -2.80 -7.13
C ALA A 140 -28.93 -1.29 -7.11
N PHE A 141 -29.49 -0.51 -8.01
CA PHE A 141 -29.37 0.95 -8.11
C PHE A 141 -30.72 1.67 -7.84
N TYR A 142 -31.56 1.11 -6.98
CA TYR A 142 -32.88 1.68 -6.70
C TYR A 142 -32.76 3.10 -6.14
N ARG A 143 -33.45 4.06 -6.79
CA ARG A 143 -33.50 5.49 -6.43
C ARG A 143 -32.15 6.22 -6.42
N CYS A 144 -31.19 5.81 -7.26
CA CYS A 144 -30.00 6.61 -7.55
C CYS A 144 -30.35 7.84 -8.41
N THR A 145 -30.95 8.87 -7.82
CA THR A 145 -31.56 9.98 -8.58
C THR A 145 -30.55 10.89 -9.30
N GLY A 146 -29.28 10.90 -8.90
CA GLY A 146 -28.21 11.64 -9.58
C GLY A 146 -27.65 10.93 -10.82
N LEU A 147 -27.94 9.64 -11.00
CA LEU A 147 -27.34 8.81 -12.04
C LEU A 147 -27.89 9.20 -13.42
N GLU A 148 -27.00 9.66 -14.30
CA GLU A 148 -27.35 10.12 -15.66
C GLU A 148 -26.95 9.13 -16.76
N LYS A 149 -25.87 8.36 -16.57
CA LYS A 149 -25.30 7.44 -17.56
C LYS A 149 -24.88 6.10 -16.94
N VAL A 150 -25.16 4.99 -17.62
CA VAL A 150 -24.73 3.63 -17.24
C VAL A 150 -24.05 2.96 -18.44
N THR A 151 -22.86 2.39 -18.22
CA THR A 151 -22.14 1.62 -19.24
C THR A 151 -21.89 0.21 -18.74
N LEU A 152 -22.36 -0.79 -19.50
CA LEU A 152 -22.16 -2.22 -19.21
C LEU A 152 -21.19 -2.81 -20.24
N ALA A 153 -20.07 -3.37 -19.79
CA ALA A 153 -19.11 -4.04 -20.65
C ALA A 153 -19.64 -5.40 -21.19
N GLU A 154 -18.90 -6.00 -22.13
CA GLU A 154 -19.14 -7.36 -22.63
C GLU A 154 -18.85 -8.38 -21.52
N GLY A 155 -19.87 -8.91 -20.85
CA GLY A 155 -19.72 -9.81 -19.70
C GLY A 155 -20.96 -9.83 -18.78
N VAL A 156 -21.68 -8.71 -18.69
CA VAL A 156 -22.94 -8.64 -17.92
C VAL A 156 -24.02 -9.44 -18.64
N THR A 157 -24.49 -10.51 -18.02
CA THR A 157 -25.48 -11.43 -18.62
C THR A 157 -26.93 -11.17 -18.18
N SER A 158 -27.11 -10.51 -17.03
CA SER A 158 -28.42 -10.28 -16.43
C SER A 158 -28.52 -8.96 -15.67
N ILE A 159 -29.71 -8.33 -15.76
CA ILE A 159 -30.09 -7.14 -15.00
C ILE A 159 -31.36 -7.45 -14.21
N GLY A 160 -31.28 -7.34 -12.88
CA GLY A 160 -32.33 -7.75 -11.95
C GLY A 160 -33.61 -6.92 -11.96
N THR A 161 -34.60 -7.41 -11.23
CA THR A 161 -35.91 -6.78 -11.04
C THR A 161 -35.74 -5.43 -10.36
N PHE A 162 -36.35 -4.39 -10.92
CA PHE A 162 -36.24 -3.01 -10.43
C PHE A 162 -34.79 -2.47 -10.27
N ALA A 163 -33.80 -3.06 -10.97
CA ALA A 163 -32.39 -2.73 -10.78
C ALA A 163 -32.07 -1.22 -10.86
N PHE A 164 -32.70 -0.46 -11.75
CA PHE A 164 -32.53 1.00 -11.91
C PHE A 164 -33.83 1.77 -11.65
N TYR A 165 -34.71 1.24 -10.81
CA TYR A 165 -36.03 1.82 -10.56
C TYR A 165 -35.91 3.20 -9.90
N LYS A 166 -36.63 4.20 -10.44
CA LYS A 166 -36.60 5.61 -9.99
C LYS A 166 -35.23 6.31 -10.13
N CYS A 167 -34.36 5.89 -11.04
CA CYS A 167 -33.20 6.69 -11.47
C CYS A 167 -33.68 7.83 -12.40
N THR A 168 -34.28 8.88 -11.83
CA THR A 168 -35.05 9.89 -12.59
C THR A 168 -34.22 10.72 -13.56
N ASN A 169 -32.91 10.86 -13.34
CA ASN A 169 -32.01 11.59 -14.23
C ASN A 169 -31.31 10.68 -15.25
N LEU A 170 -31.57 9.37 -15.25
CA LEU A 170 -30.92 8.43 -16.16
C LEU A 170 -31.37 8.71 -17.60
N LYS A 171 -30.45 9.21 -18.41
CA LYS A 171 -30.64 9.60 -19.81
C LYS A 171 -30.18 8.49 -20.76
N THR A 172 -29.06 7.85 -20.45
CA THR A 172 -28.44 6.88 -21.37
C THR A 172 -28.02 5.62 -20.64
N ILE A 173 -28.28 4.47 -21.27
CA ILE A 173 -27.67 3.19 -20.90
C ILE A 173 -27.18 2.46 -22.15
N VAL A 174 -25.94 1.99 -22.09
CA VAL A 174 -25.35 1.13 -23.11
C VAL A 174 -25.48 -0.31 -22.64
N ILE A 175 -26.13 -1.15 -23.45
CA ILE A 175 -26.38 -2.55 -23.14
C ILE A 175 -25.76 -3.40 -24.25
N SER A 176 -24.79 -4.24 -23.89
CA SER A 176 -24.11 -5.16 -24.79
C SER A 176 -24.97 -6.39 -25.12
N ASP A 177 -24.58 -7.15 -26.15
CA ASP A 177 -25.31 -8.35 -26.59
C ASP A 177 -25.20 -9.50 -25.58
N SER A 178 -24.24 -9.42 -24.66
CA SER A 178 -24.09 -10.39 -23.57
C SER A 178 -25.28 -10.39 -22.60
N VAL A 179 -26.03 -9.28 -22.49
CA VAL A 179 -27.24 -9.21 -21.67
C VAL A 179 -28.37 -9.98 -22.35
N THR A 180 -28.71 -11.12 -21.77
CA THR A 180 -29.74 -12.03 -22.31
C THR A 180 -30.98 -12.11 -21.43
N THR A 181 -30.99 -11.43 -20.28
CA THR A 181 -32.09 -11.46 -19.30
C THR A 181 -32.29 -10.12 -18.60
N PHE A 182 -33.56 -9.69 -18.51
CA PHE A 182 -34.02 -8.56 -17.69
C PHE A 182 -35.04 -9.06 -16.66
N GLY A 183 -34.94 -8.58 -15.41
CA GLY A 183 -35.95 -8.79 -14.39
C GLY A 183 -37.19 -7.92 -14.62
N ASP A 184 -38.13 -7.93 -13.67
CA ASP A 184 -39.38 -7.18 -13.81
C ASP A 184 -39.10 -5.66 -13.74
N THR A 185 -39.28 -4.97 -14.87
CA THR A 185 -39.24 -3.50 -14.99
C THR A 185 -37.99 -2.80 -14.40
N PRO A 186 -36.77 -3.20 -14.79
CA PRO A 186 -35.51 -2.63 -14.28
C PRO A 186 -35.42 -1.11 -14.40
N PHE A 187 -35.99 -0.49 -15.45
CA PHE A 187 -35.89 0.95 -15.73
C PHE A 187 -37.17 1.74 -15.45
N PHE A 188 -38.06 1.23 -14.59
CA PHE A 188 -39.31 1.94 -14.33
C PHE A 188 -39.07 3.30 -13.66
N ASN A 189 -39.75 4.32 -14.16
CA ASN A 189 -39.64 5.72 -13.74
C ASN A 189 -38.27 6.39 -14.08
N CYS A 190 -37.68 5.99 -15.21
CA CYS A 190 -36.56 6.66 -15.89
C CYS A 190 -37.08 7.36 -17.18
N PRO A 191 -37.69 8.56 -17.09
CA PRO A 191 -38.54 9.11 -18.15
C PRO A 191 -37.82 9.56 -19.41
N ASN A 192 -36.51 9.80 -19.36
CA ASN A 192 -35.69 10.30 -20.47
C ASN A 192 -34.69 9.26 -20.98
N LEU A 193 -34.90 7.97 -20.65
CA LEU A 193 -33.96 6.92 -20.98
C LEU A 193 -33.96 6.59 -22.48
N THR A 194 -32.77 6.63 -23.07
CA THR A 194 -32.47 6.01 -24.37
C THR A 194 -31.53 4.83 -24.15
N ILE A 195 -31.91 3.67 -24.68
CA ILE A 195 -31.09 2.47 -24.73
C ILE A 195 -30.28 2.50 -26.03
N TYR A 196 -28.98 2.25 -25.94
CA TYR A 196 -28.13 2.05 -27.11
C TYR A 196 -27.82 0.56 -27.22
N CYS A 197 -28.19 -0.05 -28.34
CA CYS A 197 -28.24 -1.50 -28.50
C CYS A 197 -27.93 -1.93 -29.95
N ASN A 198 -27.37 -3.13 -30.15
CA ASN A 198 -27.21 -3.67 -31.50
C ASN A 198 -28.59 -4.08 -32.07
N GLU A 199 -28.76 -3.96 -33.40
CA GLU A 199 -29.95 -4.44 -34.09
C GLU A 199 -30.10 -5.96 -33.88
N GLY A 200 -31.29 -6.41 -33.46
CA GLY A 200 -31.59 -7.79 -33.12
C GLY A 200 -31.20 -8.21 -31.69
N SER A 201 -30.64 -7.31 -30.88
CA SER A 201 -30.24 -7.61 -29.50
C SER A 201 -31.45 -7.82 -28.57
N TYR A 202 -31.20 -8.48 -27.44
CA TYR A 202 -32.22 -8.65 -26.40
C TYR A 202 -32.65 -7.31 -25.78
N ALA A 203 -31.72 -6.34 -25.72
CA ALA A 203 -31.98 -4.98 -25.27
C ALA A 203 -32.91 -4.21 -26.21
N GLU A 204 -32.77 -4.38 -27.54
CA GLU A 204 -33.69 -3.79 -28.52
C GLU A 204 -35.11 -4.32 -28.33
N THR A 205 -35.22 -5.65 -28.19
CA THR A 205 -36.51 -6.32 -27.97
C THR A 205 -37.17 -5.79 -26.69
N TYR A 206 -36.40 -5.72 -25.59
CA TYR A 206 -36.89 -5.18 -24.32
C TYR A 206 -37.34 -3.71 -24.43
N ALA A 207 -36.55 -2.86 -25.11
CA ALA A 207 -36.87 -1.45 -25.30
C ALA A 207 -38.19 -1.28 -26.06
N ALA A 208 -38.38 -2.05 -27.14
CA ALA A 208 -39.60 -2.06 -27.93
C ALA A 208 -40.83 -2.52 -27.12
N GLU A 209 -40.69 -3.56 -26.29
CA GLU A 209 -41.77 -4.09 -25.45
C GLU A 209 -42.19 -3.12 -24.32
N ASN A 210 -41.28 -2.28 -23.86
CA ASN A 210 -41.50 -1.37 -22.72
C ASN A 210 -41.66 0.11 -23.13
N GLY A 211 -41.67 0.41 -24.43
CA GLY A 211 -41.84 1.77 -24.95
C GLY A 211 -40.67 2.70 -24.62
N ILE A 212 -39.47 2.15 -24.46
CA ILE A 212 -38.22 2.89 -24.24
C ILE A 212 -37.58 3.16 -25.61
N SER A 213 -37.02 4.35 -25.82
CA SER A 213 -36.32 4.68 -27.05
C SER A 213 -35.06 3.81 -27.19
N CYS A 214 -34.91 2.99 -28.25
CA CYS A 214 -33.60 2.46 -28.66
C CYS A 214 -33.19 3.04 -30.02
N VAL A 215 -31.90 3.36 -30.17
CA VAL A 215 -31.30 3.63 -31.48
C VAL A 215 -30.29 2.53 -31.82
N ALA A 216 -30.51 1.89 -32.97
CA ALA A 216 -29.68 0.79 -33.47
C ALA A 216 -28.47 1.32 -34.25
N TYR A 217 -27.34 0.60 -34.14
CA TYR A 217 -26.13 0.89 -34.91
C TYR A 217 -26.29 0.60 -36.40
N SER A 218 -25.63 1.38 -37.27
CA SER A 218 -25.54 1.02 -38.70
C SER A 218 -24.83 -0.34 -38.85
N PRO A 219 -25.16 -1.16 -39.87
CA PRO A 219 -24.60 -2.50 -40.03
C PRO A 219 -23.07 -2.48 -39.96
N ILE A 220 -22.48 -3.31 -39.10
CA ILE A 220 -21.03 -3.32 -38.88
C ILE A 220 -20.26 -3.62 -40.18
N GLU A 221 -20.89 -4.31 -41.14
CA GLU A 221 -20.33 -4.61 -42.47
C GLU A 221 -20.17 -3.38 -43.38
N ASP A 222 -20.85 -2.27 -43.08
CA ASP A 222 -20.67 -1.00 -43.80
C ASP A 222 -19.35 -0.30 -43.42
N PHE A 223 -18.70 -0.71 -42.32
CA PHE A 223 -17.49 -0.12 -41.79
C PHE A 223 -16.30 -1.07 -41.89
N VAL A 224 -15.16 -0.56 -42.38
CA VAL A 224 -13.87 -1.23 -42.25
C VAL A 224 -13.20 -0.71 -40.98
N ILE A 225 -13.11 -1.56 -39.95
CA ILE A 225 -12.58 -1.20 -38.63
C ILE A 225 -11.30 -1.98 -38.35
N GLU A 226 -10.20 -1.27 -38.10
CA GLU A 226 -8.89 -1.83 -37.73
C GLU A 226 -8.47 -1.25 -36.38
N ASP A 227 -8.28 -2.11 -35.36
CA ASP A 227 -7.88 -1.73 -34.00
C ASP A 227 -8.74 -0.58 -33.40
N GLY A 228 -10.06 -0.61 -33.64
CA GLY A 228 -11.01 0.40 -33.19
C GLY A 228 -11.04 1.67 -34.07
N VAL A 229 -10.27 1.73 -35.16
CA VAL A 229 -10.24 2.87 -36.09
C VAL A 229 -11.07 2.55 -37.34
N ILE A 230 -12.01 3.42 -37.72
CA ILE A 230 -12.67 3.29 -39.04
C ILE A 230 -11.68 3.72 -40.12
N THR A 231 -11.23 2.79 -40.96
CA THR A 231 -10.29 3.07 -42.06
C THR A 231 -10.99 3.30 -43.40
N ASP A 232 -12.22 2.79 -43.57
CA ASP A 232 -13.05 3.01 -44.76
C ASP A 232 -14.55 2.81 -44.43
N TYR A 233 -15.43 3.44 -45.19
CA TYR A 233 -16.88 3.29 -45.12
C TYR A 233 -17.44 2.97 -46.51
N VAL A 234 -18.04 1.80 -46.64
CA VAL A 234 -18.52 1.24 -47.93
C VAL A 234 -20.04 1.21 -48.03
N GLY A 235 -20.75 1.66 -46.99
CA GLY A 235 -22.21 1.70 -46.94
C GLY A 235 -22.84 2.73 -47.89
N ALA A 236 -24.17 2.68 -48.01
CA ALA A 236 -24.92 3.49 -48.98
C ALA A 236 -24.98 5.01 -48.66
N GLY A 237 -24.55 5.43 -47.47
CA GLY A 237 -24.70 6.79 -46.95
C GLY A 237 -26.11 7.05 -46.39
N GLY A 238 -26.57 8.31 -46.38
CA GLY A 238 -27.78 8.72 -45.66
C GLY A 238 -27.47 9.14 -44.22
N ASP A 239 -28.30 8.70 -43.27
CA ASP A 239 -28.07 8.92 -41.84
C ASP A 239 -27.29 7.74 -41.26
N VAL A 240 -26.03 7.97 -40.88
CA VAL A 240 -25.10 6.92 -40.43
C VAL A 240 -24.91 7.00 -38.91
N VAL A 241 -24.98 5.86 -38.22
CA VAL A 241 -24.70 5.74 -36.77
C VAL A 241 -23.51 4.82 -36.58
N ILE A 242 -22.38 5.38 -36.15
CA ILE A 242 -21.12 4.63 -35.96
C ILE A 242 -21.26 3.67 -34.77
N PRO A 243 -20.84 2.38 -34.90
CA PRO A 243 -20.93 1.37 -33.82
C PRO A 243 -20.11 1.72 -32.56
N HIS A 244 -20.55 1.22 -31.41
CA HIS A 244 -19.76 1.24 -30.17
C HIS A 244 -18.45 0.45 -30.31
N GLY A 245 -17.41 0.86 -29.57
CA GLY A 245 -16.07 0.27 -29.64
C GLY A 245 -15.14 0.94 -30.66
N VAL A 246 -15.64 1.87 -31.48
CA VAL A 246 -14.81 2.72 -32.33
C VAL A 246 -14.15 3.82 -31.50
N THR A 247 -12.82 3.89 -31.56
CA THR A 247 -11.98 4.83 -30.83
C THR A 247 -11.54 6.02 -31.67
N SER A 248 -11.53 5.92 -33.01
CA SER A 248 -11.25 7.06 -33.90
C SER A 248 -11.78 6.87 -35.32
N ILE A 249 -11.95 7.97 -36.05
CA ILE A 249 -12.27 7.96 -37.48
C ILE A 249 -10.98 8.22 -38.26
N GLY A 250 -10.57 7.29 -39.11
CA GLY A 250 -9.27 7.29 -39.78
C GLY A 250 -9.17 8.21 -41.00
N TYR A 251 -7.99 8.17 -41.64
CA TYR A 251 -7.68 8.92 -42.86
C TYR A 251 -8.63 8.52 -44.00
N GLU A 252 -9.30 9.50 -44.62
CA GLU A 252 -10.25 9.29 -45.75
C GLU A 252 -11.47 8.39 -45.48
N ALA A 253 -11.79 8.04 -44.22
CA ALA A 253 -12.80 7.03 -43.87
C ALA A 253 -14.18 7.17 -44.56
N PHE A 254 -14.70 8.39 -44.72
CA PHE A 254 -15.98 8.69 -45.40
C PHE A 254 -15.78 9.54 -46.67
N ARG A 255 -14.55 9.62 -47.20
CA ARG A 255 -14.22 10.56 -48.26
C ARG A 255 -15.08 10.33 -49.51
N SER A 256 -15.64 11.41 -50.02
CA SER A 256 -16.54 11.42 -51.19
C SER A 256 -17.82 10.60 -51.01
N CYS A 257 -18.24 10.32 -49.77
CA CYS A 257 -19.58 9.80 -49.48
C CYS A 257 -20.62 10.91 -49.70
N THR A 258 -20.92 11.20 -50.97
CA THR A 258 -21.78 12.33 -51.38
C THR A 258 -23.25 12.14 -51.00
N SER A 259 -23.67 10.93 -50.62
CA SER A 259 -25.02 10.61 -50.13
C SER A 259 -25.16 10.77 -48.61
N LEU A 260 -24.07 10.97 -47.85
CA LEU A 260 -24.11 11.16 -46.39
C LEU A 260 -24.88 12.45 -46.06
N THR A 261 -25.98 12.34 -45.31
CA THR A 261 -26.83 13.46 -44.88
C THR A 261 -26.59 13.84 -43.44
N SER A 262 -26.37 12.85 -42.56
CA SER A 262 -25.97 13.04 -41.17
C SER A 262 -25.08 11.88 -40.70
N VAL A 263 -24.28 12.12 -39.66
CA VAL A 263 -23.47 11.11 -39.00
C VAL A 263 -23.57 11.28 -37.49
N THR A 264 -23.88 10.19 -36.78
CA THR A 264 -23.87 10.11 -35.33
C THR A 264 -22.58 9.42 -34.90
N ILE A 265 -21.72 10.13 -34.19
CA ILE A 265 -20.41 9.67 -33.73
C ILE A 265 -20.52 9.33 -32.23
N PRO A 266 -20.13 8.13 -31.78
CA PRO A 266 -20.23 7.75 -30.37
C PRO A 266 -19.15 8.42 -29.51
N ASP A 267 -19.44 8.60 -28.21
CA ASP A 267 -18.53 9.16 -27.18
C ASP A 267 -17.22 8.38 -27.00
N SER A 268 -17.06 7.21 -27.62
CA SER A 268 -15.79 6.47 -27.60
C SER A 268 -14.77 7.04 -28.58
N VAL A 269 -15.20 7.86 -29.55
CA VAL A 269 -14.33 8.41 -30.59
C VAL A 269 -13.53 9.60 -30.06
N THR A 270 -12.20 9.49 -30.07
CA THR A 270 -11.31 10.52 -29.53
C THR A 270 -10.67 11.43 -30.58
N SER A 271 -10.77 11.09 -31.88
CA SER A 271 -10.20 11.89 -32.97
C SER A 271 -10.88 11.65 -34.32
N ILE A 272 -10.87 12.68 -35.18
CA ILE A 272 -11.32 12.63 -36.57
C ILE A 272 -10.12 12.86 -37.49
N GLY A 273 -9.83 11.90 -38.36
CA GLY A 273 -8.65 11.88 -39.22
C GLY A 273 -8.70 12.86 -40.39
N SER A 274 -7.54 13.06 -41.02
CA SER A 274 -7.43 13.92 -42.20
C SER A 274 -8.29 13.39 -43.35
N TYR A 275 -8.95 14.29 -44.06
CA TYR A 275 -9.89 14.01 -45.15
C TYR A 275 -11.08 13.09 -44.79
N ALA A 276 -11.32 12.78 -43.52
CA ALA A 276 -12.32 11.80 -43.08
C ALA A 276 -13.70 11.99 -43.73
N PHE A 277 -14.23 13.21 -43.76
CA PHE A 277 -15.51 13.56 -44.40
C PHE A 277 -15.33 14.49 -45.61
N SER A 278 -14.15 14.47 -46.24
CA SER A 278 -13.88 15.35 -47.38
C SER A 278 -14.82 15.01 -48.54
N ASN A 279 -15.42 16.03 -49.17
CA ASN A 279 -16.33 15.91 -50.32
C ASN A 279 -17.65 15.18 -50.00
N CYS A 280 -18.07 15.13 -48.73
CA CYS A 280 -19.42 14.74 -48.31
C CYS A 280 -20.42 15.88 -48.58
N THR A 281 -20.72 16.12 -49.86
CA THR A 281 -21.44 17.32 -50.31
C THR A 281 -22.88 17.46 -49.81
N SER A 282 -23.53 16.37 -49.35
CA SER A 282 -24.90 16.38 -48.81
C SER A 282 -24.97 16.51 -47.29
N LEU A 283 -23.83 16.48 -46.58
CA LEU A 283 -23.79 16.58 -45.12
C LEU A 283 -24.26 17.97 -44.70
N ALA A 284 -25.43 18.04 -44.05
CA ALA A 284 -26.11 19.30 -43.75
C ALA A 284 -25.78 19.86 -42.37
N SER A 285 -25.55 18.96 -41.41
CA SER A 285 -25.17 19.24 -40.02
C SER A 285 -24.32 18.11 -39.49
N ILE A 286 -23.42 18.43 -38.56
CA ILE A 286 -22.66 17.43 -37.80
C ILE A 286 -22.50 17.88 -36.35
N THR A 287 -22.74 16.96 -35.43
CA THR A 287 -22.42 17.12 -34.01
C THR A 287 -21.19 16.26 -33.72
N ILE A 288 -20.11 16.91 -33.32
CA ILE A 288 -18.87 16.24 -32.90
C ILE A 288 -18.99 15.98 -31.39
N PRO A 289 -18.78 14.75 -30.90
CA PRO A 289 -18.99 14.40 -29.49
C PRO A 289 -17.87 14.93 -28.60
N ASP A 290 -18.18 15.15 -27.32
CA ASP A 290 -17.28 15.72 -26.30
C ASP A 290 -16.04 14.87 -26.02
N SER A 291 -15.94 13.66 -26.57
CA SER A 291 -14.74 12.83 -26.50
C SER A 291 -13.66 13.20 -27.53
N VAL A 292 -13.99 13.93 -28.59
CA VAL A 292 -13.08 14.22 -29.71
C VAL A 292 -12.09 15.33 -29.35
N THR A 293 -10.80 15.00 -29.36
CA THR A 293 -9.72 15.95 -29.00
C THR A 293 -9.07 16.62 -30.20
N SER A 294 -9.21 16.06 -31.41
CA SER A 294 -8.55 16.60 -32.61
C SER A 294 -9.33 16.31 -33.90
N ILE A 295 -9.29 17.29 -34.83
CA ILE A 295 -9.86 17.21 -36.18
C ILE A 295 -8.73 17.37 -37.20
N GLY A 296 -8.56 16.41 -38.10
CA GLY A 296 -7.45 16.34 -39.04
C GLY A 296 -7.52 17.32 -40.23
N ASP A 297 -6.44 17.36 -41.01
CA ASP A 297 -6.32 18.21 -42.20
C ASP A 297 -7.43 17.90 -43.22
N TYR A 298 -8.10 18.93 -43.73
CA TYR A 298 -9.17 18.81 -44.72
C TYR A 298 -10.33 17.88 -44.32
N ALA A 299 -10.50 17.56 -43.03
CA ALA A 299 -11.48 16.59 -42.53
C ALA A 299 -12.91 16.82 -43.07
N PHE A 300 -13.39 18.06 -43.15
CA PHE A 300 -14.71 18.44 -43.67
C PHE A 300 -14.62 19.24 -44.99
N SER A 301 -13.49 19.21 -45.68
CA SER A 301 -13.27 20.01 -46.88
C SER A 301 -14.29 19.66 -47.98
N TYR A 302 -14.88 20.67 -48.64
CA TYR A 302 -15.95 20.53 -49.64
C TYR A 302 -17.30 19.98 -49.11
N CYS A 303 -17.58 20.06 -47.80
CA CYS A 303 -18.94 19.84 -47.27
C CYS A 303 -19.86 21.03 -47.58
N THR A 304 -20.26 21.17 -48.85
CA THR A 304 -20.93 22.39 -49.36
C THR A 304 -22.34 22.62 -48.82
N SER A 305 -22.98 21.60 -48.24
CA SER A 305 -24.32 21.73 -47.63
C SER A 305 -24.28 22.00 -46.13
N LEU A 306 -23.10 21.98 -45.51
CA LEU A 306 -22.95 22.19 -44.07
C LEU A 306 -23.30 23.64 -43.72
N THR A 307 -24.34 23.84 -42.92
CA THR A 307 -24.87 25.18 -42.57
C THR A 307 -24.45 25.65 -41.18
N SER A 308 -24.31 24.71 -40.26
CA SER A 308 -23.80 24.91 -38.91
C SER A 308 -22.85 23.78 -38.51
N VAL A 309 -21.98 24.06 -37.55
CA VAL A 309 -21.14 23.06 -36.90
C VAL A 309 -21.04 23.38 -35.42
N THR A 310 -21.15 22.35 -34.58
CA THR A 310 -20.86 22.45 -33.14
C THR A 310 -19.47 21.88 -32.89
N ILE A 311 -18.59 22.68 -32.27
CA ILE A 311 -17.26 22.26 -31.87
C ILE A 311 -17.27 22.03 -30.35
N PRO A 312 -17.02 20.79 -29.88
CA PRO A 312 -17.07 20.48 -28.46
C PRO A 312 -15.82 20.98 -27.73
N ASP A 313 -15.95 21.14 -26.42
CA ASP A 313 -14.95 21.78 -25.56
C ASP A 313 -13.65 20.96 -25.42
N SER A 314 -13.68 19.67 -25.79
CA SER A 314 -12.51 18.78 -25.77
C SER A 314 -11.57 18.94 -26.97
N VAL A 315 -12.00 19.57 -28.06
CA VAL A 315 -11.16 19.76 -29.25
C VAL A 315 -10.04 20.74 -28.93
N THR A 316 -8.79 20.31 -29.07
CA THR A 316 -7.61 21.17 -28.85
C THR A 316 -6.90 21.57 -30.15
N SER A 317 -7.21 20.91 -31.28
CA SER A 317 -6.55 21.20 -32.56
C SER A 317 -7.44 20.90 -33.78
N ILE A 318 -7.38 21.80 -34.77
CA ILE A 318 -8.10 21.67 -36.05
C ILE A 318 -7.12 21.87 -37.22
N GLY A 319 -6.95 20.81 -37.99
CA GLY A 319 -5.99 20.67 -39.07
C GLY A 319 -6.21 21.63 -40.25
N SER A 320 -5.16 21.76 -41.05
CA SER A 320 -5.08 22.61 -42.24
C SER A 320 -6.27 22.40 -43.17
N GLY A 321 -7.02 23.48 -43.44
CA GLY A 321 -8.14 23.46 -44.37
C GLY A 321 -9.30 22.54 -43.97
N ALA A 322 -9.43 22.13 -42.70
CA ALA A 322 -10.47 21.23 -42.22
C ALA A 322 -11.88 21.62 -42.71
N PHE A 323 -12.21 22.91 -42.76
CA PHE A 323 -13.50 23.43 -43.23
C PHE A 323 -13.40 24.18 -44.57
N ASN A 324 -12.36 23.90 -45.37
CA ASN A 324 -12.18 24.53 -46.67
C ASN A 324 -13.40 24.30 -47.58
N LYS A 325 -13.89 25.33 -48.26
CA LYS A 325 -15.05 25.25 -49.17
C LYS A 325 -16.36 24.78 -48.53
N CYS A 326 -16.51 24.85 -47.21
CA CYS A 326 -17.79 24.76 -46.52
C CYS A 326 -18.59 26.07 -46.69
N SER A 327 -18.92 26.42 -47.93
CA SER A 327 -19.40 27.76 -48.31
C SER A 327 -20.79 28.13 -47.80
N SER A 328 -21.55 27.18 -47.28
CA SER A 328 -22.88 27.39 -46.72
C SER A 328 -22.87 27.57 -45.20
N LEU A 329 -21.70 27.45 -44.55
CA LEU A 329 -21.57 27.71 -43.11
C LEU A 329 -21.97 29.15 -42.81
N THR A 330 -22.87 29.32 -41.86
CA THR A 330 -23.35 30.62 -41.36
C THR A 330 -23.27 30.74 -39.84
N GLU A 331 -23.08 29.61 -39.14
CA GLU A 331 -23.09 29.54 -37.68
C GLU A 331 -22.02 28.55 -37.19
N VAL A 332 -21.25 28.97 -36.18
CA VAL A 332 -20.39 28.08 -35.38
C VAL A 332 -20.93 28.10 -33.96
N HIS A 333 -21.19 26.92 -33.39
CA HIS A 333 -21.73 26.75 -32.06
C HIS A 333 -20.67 26.17 -31.12
N ILE A 334 -20.57 26.73 -29.92
CA ILE A 334 -19.68 26.30 -28.84
C ILE A 334 -20.39 26.39 -27.48
N THR A 335 -19.86 25.71 -26.48
CA THR A 335 -20.37 25.73 -25.09
C THR A 335 -19.39 26.42 -24.12
N ASP A 336 -18.08 26.38 -24.40
CA ASP A 336 -17.05 27.07 -23.63
C ASP A 336 -16.11 27.94 -24.48
N ILE A 337 -16.00 29.22 -24.11
CA ILE A 337 -15.06 30.18 -24.72
C ILE A 337 -13.61 29.83 -24.38
N ALA A 338 -13.35 29.28 -23.19
CA ALA A 338 -11.99 28.95 -22.77
C ALA A 338 -11.40 27.84 -23.63
N ALA A 339 -12.16 26.75 -23.82
CA ALA A 339 -11.82 25.68 -24.75
C ALA A 339 -11.58 26.21 -26.16
N TRP A 340 -12.49 27.03 -26.68
CA TRP A 340 -12.36 27.64 -28.02
C TRP A 340 -11.07 28.44 -28.21
N CYS A 341 -10.71 29.28 -27.24
CA CYS A 341 -9.48 30.08 -27.27
C CYS A 341 -8.20 29.22 -27.34
N GLY A 342 -8.25 27.98 -26.82
CA GLY A 342 -7.15 27.03 -26.81
C GLY A 342 -6.97 26.24 -28.11
N ILE A 343 -7.90 26.35 -29.07
CA ILE A 343 -7.85 25.59 -30.32
C ILE A 343 -6.72 26.11 -31.21
N SER A 344 -5.83 25.19 -31.63
CA SER A 344 -4.83 25.49 -32.65
C SER A 344 -5.41 25.38 -34.06
N PHE A 345 -5.44 26.51 -34.80
CA PHE A 345 -5.89 26.58 -36.19
C PHE A 345 -4.71 26.72 -37.16
N SER A 346 -4.49 25.72 -38.01
CA SER A 346 -3.33 25.68 -38.93
C SER A 346 -3.34 26.73 -40.06
N ASN A 347 -4.51 27.19 -40.53
CA ASN A 347 -4.64 28.25 -41.55
C ASN A 347 -6.05 28.86 -41.60
N PHE A 348 -6.28 29.92 -42.39
CA PHE A 348 -7.59 30.57 -42.44
C PHE A 348 -8.77 29.60 -42.65
N PRO A 349 -8.74 28.66 -43.61
CA PRO A 349 -9.86 27.75 -43.85
C PRO A 349 -9.96 26.57 -42.86
N SER A 350 -9.06 26.44 -41.87
CA SER A 350 -9.25 25.50 -40.77
C SER A 350 -10.20 26.03 -39.70
N ASN A 351 -10.32 27.35 -39.53
CA ASN A 351 -11.32 27.92 -38.63
C ASN A 351 -12.69 28.02 -39.33
N PRO A 352 -13.76 27.36 -38.82
CA PRO A 352 -15.08 27.43 -39.45
C PRO A 352 -15.67 28.86 -39.47
N LEU A 353 -15.22 29.77 -38.60
CA LEU A 353 -15.59 31.21 -38.64
C LEU A 353 -15.11 31.91 -39.93
N TYR A 354 -14.16 31.33 -40.66
CA TYR A 354 -13.73 31.85 -41.95
C TYR A 354 -14.89 31.97 -42.95
N TYR A 355 -15.85 31.04 -42.92
CA TYR A 355 -17.07 31.12 -43.72
C TYR A 355 -18.28 31.60 -42.90
N ALA A 356 -18.44 31.11 -41.66
CA ALA A 356 -19.63 31.36 -40.86
C ALA A 356 -19.82 32.81 -40.38
N LYS A 357 -18.73 33.49 -39.99
CA LYS A 357 -18.71 34.87 -39.44
C LYS A 357 -19.46 35.11 -38.13
N ASN A 358 -20.40 34.24 -37.74
CA ASN A 358 -21.16 34.33 -36.51
C ASN A 358 -20.79 33.19 -35.56
N LEU A 359 -20.40 33.56 -34.34
CA LEU A 359 -20.15 32.63 -33.24
C LEU A 359 -21.35 32.63 -32.30
N TYR A 360 -21.81 31.44 -31.91
CA TYR A 360 -22.89 31.23 -30.95
C TYR A 360 -22.35 30.50 -29.71
N LEU A 361 -22.64 31.04 -28.53
CA LEU A 361 -22.30 30.43 -27.24
C LEU A 361 -23.59 29.96 -26.59
N ASN A 362 -23.72 28.66 -26.32
CA ASN A 362 -24.93 28.07 -25.73
C ASN A 362 -26.22 28.44 -26.51
N GLY A 363 -26.12 28.55 -27.84
CA GLY A 363 -27.23 28.90 -28.73
C GLY A 363 -27.50 30.40 -28.91
N GLU A 364 -26.79 31.29 -28.21
CA GLU A 364 -26.95 32.74 -28.30
C GLU A 364 -25.82 33.39 -29.12
N LEU A 365 -26.17 34.35 -30.00
CA LEU A 365 -25.18 35.05 -30.84
C LEU A 365 -24.24 35.90 -29.98
N VAL A 366 -22.93 35.67 -30.12
CA VAL A 366 -21.92 36.43 -29.38
C VAL A 366 -21.67 37.78 -30.06
N ALA A 367 -22.19 38.84 -29.45
CA ALA A 367 -21.87 40.22 -29.78
C ALA A 367 -20.88 40.84 -28.77
N GLU A 368 -21.08 40.58 -27.49
CA GLU A 368 -20.15 40.97 -26.41
C GLU A 368 -19.36 39.73 -25.99
N LEU A 369 -18.06 39.70 -26.29
CA LEU A 369 -17.20 38.58 -25.95
C LEU A 369 -16.51 38.83 -24.61
N VAL A 370 -16.69 37.92 -23.66
CA VAL A 370 -15.94 37.87 -22.41
C VAL A 370 -15.08 36.61 -22.44
N ILE A 371 -13.77 36.78 -22.48
CA ILE A 371 -12.81 35.68 -22.36
C ILE A 371 -12.56 35.48 -20.87
N PRO A 372 -12.84 34.29 -20.31
CA PRO A 372 -12.75 34.07 -18.88
C PRO A 372 -11.29 34.01 -18.39
N ASP A 373 -11.10 34.25 -17.09
CA ASP A 373 -9.79 34.20 -16.42
C ASP A 373 -9.15 32.79 -16.41
N SER A 374 -9.86 31.75 -16.88
CA SER A 374 -9.29 30.42 -17.10
C SER A 374 -8.41 30.33 -18.35
N VAL A 375 -8.43 31.32 -19.24
CA VAL A 375 -7.64 31.33 -20.49
C VAL A 375 -6.27 31.96 -20.24
N THR A 376 -5.21 31.26 -20.66
CA THR A 376 -3.81 31.75 -20.54
C THR A 376 -3.26 32.32 -21.84
N SER A 377 -3.80 31.97 -23.00
CA SER A 377 -3.42 32.57 -24.28
C SER A 377 -4.59 32.50 -25.25
N ILE A 378 -4.77 33.54 -26.07
CA ILE A 378 -5.74 33.52 -27.16
C ILE A 378 -5.03 32.96 -28.39
N GLY A 379 -5.47 31.80 -28.89
CA GLY A 379 -4.86 31.15 -30.04
C GLY A 379 -4.85 32.00 -31.32
N ASP A 380 -3.90 31.69 -32.20
CA ASP A 380 -3.87 32.21 -33.57
C ASP A 380 -5.22 32.00 -34.26
N LEU A 381 -5.70 33.01 -34.98
CA LEU A 381 -6.95 32.96 -35.76
C LEU A 381 -8.24 32.71 -34.95
N ALA A 382 -8.22 32.66 -33.62
CA ALA A 382 -9.35 32.19 -32.79
C ALA A 382 -10.70 32.83 -33.12
N PHE A 383 -10.74 34.16 -33.33
CA PHE A 383 -11.95 34.93 -33.67
C PHE A 383 -11.86 35.58 -35.06
N PHE A 384 -11.10 34.96 -35.97
CA PHE A 384 -10.85 35.49 -37.31
C PHE A 384 -12.16 35.82 -38.06
N GLY A 385 -12.31 37.07 -38.46
CA GLY A 385 -13.43 37.54 -39.26
C GLY A 385 -14.78 37.45 -38.56
N CYS A 386 -14.80 37.38 -37.22
CA CYS A 386 -16.04 37.39 -36.44
C CYS A 386 -16.68 38.78 -36.48
N THR A 387 -17.55 39.02 -37.45
CA THR A 387 -18.13 40.35 -37.69
C THR A 387 -19.29 40.70 -36.75
N SER A 388 -19.75 39.75 -35.93
CA SER A 388 -20.77 40.01 -34.90
C SER A 388 -20.22 40.71 -33.65
N LEU A 389 -18.91 40.64 -33.38
CA LEU A 389 -18.31 41.17 -32.15
C LEU A 389 -18.32 42.71 -32.11
N THR A 390 -18.90 43.28 -31.05
CA THR A 390 -18.96 44.73 -30.78
C THR A 390 -18.05 45.18 -29.65
N SER A 391 -17.77 44.32 -28.67
CA SER A 391 -16.81 44.54 -27.59
C SER A 391 -16.15 43.23 -27.16
N VAL A 392 -14.88 43.31 -26.74
CA VAL A 392 -14.12 42.17 -26.19
C VAL A 392 -13.54 42.55 -24.83
N THR A 393 -13.81 41.72 -23.82
CA THR A 393 -13.14 41.78 -22.51
C THR A 393 -12.26 40.56 -22.37
N ILE A 394 -10.94 40.77 -22.24
CA ILE A 394 -9.96 39.70 -22.11
C ILE A 394 -9.71 39.41 -20.62
N GLY A 395 -9.77 38.14 -20.22
CA GLY A 395 -9.59 37.69 -18.83
C GLY A 395 -8.17 37.87 -18.32
N ASN A 396 -8.04 38.14 -17.02
CA ASN A 396 -6.83 38.58 -16.33
C ASN A 396 -5.69 37.56 -16.26
N SER A 397 -5.85 36.38 -16.85
CA SER A 397 -4.80 35.35 -16.90
C SER A 397 -4.20 35.19 -18.29
N VAL A 398 -4.72 35.91 -19.30
CA VAL A 398 -4.25 35.82 -20.68
C VAL A 398 -2.89 36.50 -20.82
N THR A 399 -1.87 35.76 -21.22
CA THR A 399 -0.49 36.27 -21.37
C THR A 399 -0.10 36.64 -22.79
N SER A 400 -0.86 36.21 -23.81
CA SER A 400 -0.57 36.57 -25.19
C SER A 400 -1.84 36.58 -26.05
N ILE A 401 -1.86 37.49 -27.02
CA ILE A 401 -2.90 37.56 -28.06
C ILE A 401 -2.29 37.05 -29.37
N GLY A 402 -2.80 35.91 -29.84
CA GLY A 402 -2.28 35.21 -31.01
C GLY A 402 -2.33 36.01 -32.31
N ARG A 403 -1.54 35.58 -33.27
CA ARG A 403 -1.46 36.17 -34.60
C ARG A 403 -2.84 36.12 -35.25
N THR A 404 -3.29 37.28 -35.73
CA THR A 404 -4.53 37.42 -36.50
C THR A 404 -5.80 37.00 -35.71
N ALA A 405 -5.72 36.96 -34.37
CA ALA A 405 -6.79 36.46 -33.49
C ALA A 405 -8.13 37.17 -33.68
N PHE A 406 -8.16 38.50 -33.84
CA PHE A 406 -9.35 39.34 -34.04
C PHE A 406 -9.37 40.04 -35.40
N TYR A 407 -8.65 39.51 -36.38
CA TYR A 407 -8.57 40.12 -37.70
C TYR A 407 -9.94 40.30 -38.35
N ASN A 408 -10.21 41.48 -38.91
CA ASN A 408 -11.45 41.81 -39.61
C ASN A 408 -12.71 41.66 -38.75
N CYS A 409 -12.60 41.83 -37.42
CA CYS A 409 -13.75 42.05 -36.53
C CYS A 409 -14.25 43.49 -36.70
N THR A 410 -14.90 43.78 -37.84
CA THR A 410 -15.18 45.15 -38.29
C THR A 410 -16.19 45.91 -37.42
N SER A 411 -16.99 45.21 -36.63
CA SER A 411 -17.98 45.79 -35.71
C SER A 411 -17.40 46.12 -34.31
N LEU A 412 -16.15 45.74 -34.04
CA LEU A 412 -15.51 45.85 -32.73
C LEU A 412 -15.19 47.31 -32.39
N THR A 413 -15.78 47.83 -31.30
CA THR A 413 -15.67 49.24 -30.89
C THR A 413 -14.74 49.49 -29.71
N SER A 414 -14.57 48.47 -28.86
CA SER A 414 -13.75 48.51 -27.65
C SER A 414 -13.14 47.14 -27.35
N VAL A 415 -11.92 47.14 -26.81
CA VAL A 415 -11.21 45.97 -26.32
C VAL A 415 -10.58 46.31 -24.98
N THR A 416 -10.82 45.49 -23.97
CA THR A 416 -10.16 45.58 -22.66
C THR A 416 -9.06 44.53 -22.61
N ILE A 417 -7.80 44.97 -22.59
CA ILE A 417 -6.59 44.13 -22.50
C ILE A 417 -6.10 44.16 -21.04
N PRO A 418 -5.97 43.01 -20.34
CA PRO A 418 -5.55 42.95 -18.95
C PRO A 418 -4.04 42.97 -18.78
N ASP A 419 -3.59 43.31 -17.57
CA ASP A 419 -2.17 43.42 -17.16
C ASP A 419 -1.39 42.11 -17.15
N SER A 420 -2.00 41.01 -17.57
CA SER A 420 -1.32 39.74 -17.78
C SER A 420 -0.72 39.63 -19.19
N VAL A 421 -1.19 40.41 -20.17
CA VAL A 421 -0.79 40.24 -21.58
C VAL A 421 0.62 40.76 -21.83
N THR A 422 1.51 39.90 -22.31
CA THR A 422 2.93 40.20 -22.57
C THR A 422 3.28 40.48 -24.02
N SER A 423 2.42 40.09 -24.97
CA SER A 423 2.63 40.35 -26.39
C SER A 423 1.32 40.41 -27.18
N ILE A 424 1.30 41.26 -28.21
CA ILE A 424 0.18 41.41 -29.15
C ILE A 424 0.65 40.97 -30.54
N GLY A 425 0.19 39.80 -30.99
CA GLY A 425 0.70 39.13 -32.19
C GLY A 425 0.38 39.80 -33.52
N ASP A 426 1.02 39.33 -34.61
CA ASP A 426 0.93 39.98 -35.91
C ASP A 426 -0.52 40.05 -36.39
N ASN A 427 -0.92 41.21 -36.90
CA ASN A 427 -2.27 41.44 -37.40
C ASN A 427 -3.41 41.14 -36.39
N ALA A 428 -3.12 41.04 -35.08
CA ALA A 428 -4.08 40.62 -34.06
C ALA A 428 -5.43 41.36 -34.15
N PHE A 429 -5.42 42.68 -34.31
CA PHE A 429 -6.60 43.55 -34.44
C PHE A 429 -6.67 44.25 -35.80
N ASN A 430 -6.01 43.72 -36.83
CA ASN A 430 -5.99 44.34 -38.15
C ASN A 430 -7.42 44.46 -38.73
N SER A 431 -7.73 45.63 -39.28
CA SER A 431 -9.03 45.96 -39.88
C SER A 431 -10.21 45.92 -38.90
N CYS A 432 -9.95 46.07 -37.59
CA CYS A 432 -10.97 46.42 -36.58
C CYS A 432 -11.37 47.90 -36.73
N SER A 433 -12.03 48.23 -37.84
CA SER A 433 -12.24 49.61 -38.30
C SER A 433 -13.12 50.47 -37.39
N SER A 434 -13.87 49.85 -36.47
CA SER A 434 -14.74 50.54 -35.51
C SER A 434 -14.09 50.82 -34.14
N LEU A 435 -12.86 50.32 -33.90
CA LEU A 435 -12.17 50.43 -32.62
C LEU A 435 -11.74 51.88 -32.34
N THR A 436 -12.10 52.44 -31.17
CA THR A 436 -11.98 53.89 -30.88
C THR A 436 -10.83 54.27 -29.95
N SER A 437 -10.50 53.42 -29.00
CA SER A 437 -9.34 53.55 -28.10
C SER A 437 -8.89 52.16 -27.64
N VAL A 438 -7.61 52.02 -27.30
CA VAL A 438 -7.05 50.83 -26.66
C VAL A 438 -5.99 51.26 -25.66
N THR A 439 -5.99 50.66 -24.47
CA THR A 439 -4.91 50.82 -23.49
C THR A 439 -4.02 49.59 -23.58
N ILE A 440 -2.71 49.80 -23.77
CA ILE A 440 -1.72 48.71 -23.75
C ILE A 440 -1.21 48.62 -22.31
N PRO A 441 -1.37 47.47 -21.63
CA PRO A 441 -0.94 47.33 -20.24
C PRO A 441 0.58 47.15 -20.11
N ASP A 442 1.11 47.47 -18.93
CA ASP A 442 2.56 47.52 -18.60
C ASP A 442 3.26 46.17 -18.71
N SER A 443 2.51 45.08 -18.81
CA SER A 443 3.04 43.74 -19.06
C SER A 443 3.48 43.54 -20.51
N VAL A 444 2.99 44.32 -21.46
CA VAL A 444 3.26 44.11 -22.90
C VAL A 444 4.71 44.48 -23.22
N THR A 445 5.45 43.54 -23.79
CA THR A 445 6.85 43.73 -24.20
C THR A 445 7.02 43.91 -25.70
N SER A 446 6.10 43.39 -26.51
CA SER A 446 6.11 43.54 -27.97
C SER A 446 4.72 43.76 -28.55
N ILE A 447 4.64 44.65 -29.54
CA ILE A 447 3.48 44.85 -30.41
C ILE A 447 3.94 44.49 -31.82
N GLU A 448 3.46 43.38 -32.38
CA GLU A 448 4.01 42.81 -33.62
C GLU A 448 3.50 43.50 -34.91
N ASP A 449 3.96 43.03 -36.08
CA ASP A 449 3.71 43.68 -37.37
C ASP A 449 2.21 43.79 -37.66
N TYR A 450 1.78 44.98 -38.10
CA TYR A 450 0.39 45.28 -38.47
C TYR A 450 -0.67 44.99 -37.38
N ALA A 451 -0.28 44.85 -36.10
CA ALA A 451 -1.18 44.48 -34.99
C ALA A 451 -2.50 45.28 -34.95
N PHE A 452 -2.46 46.60 -35.14
CA PHE A 452 -3.62 47.49 -35.20
C PHE A 452 -3.79 48.18 -36.56
N TYR A 453 -3.28 47.57 -37.63
CA TYR A 453 -3.33 48.14 -38.98
C TYR A 453 -4.77 48.39 -39.44
N LYS A 454 -5.03 49.56 -40.06
CA LYS A 454 -6.37 49.98 -40.52
C LYS A 454 -7.45 50.03 -39.42
N CYS A 455 -7.07 50.26 -38.15
CA CYS A 455 -8.02 50.67 -37.10
C CYS A 455 -8.41 52.15 -37.30
N THR A 456 -9.21 52.43 -38.32
CA THR A 456 -9.46 53.79 -38.83
C THR A 456 -10.18 54.73 -37.85
N SER A 457 -10.81 54.18 -36.80
CA SER A 457 -11.52 54.93 -35.77
C SER A 457 -10.67 55.20 -34.51
N LEU A 458 -9.45 54.65 -34.41
CA LEU A 458 -8.62 54.72 -33.21
C LEU A 458 -8.08 56.14 -32.99
N THR A 459 -8.32 56.69 -31.81
CA THR A 459 -8.01 58.11 -31.47
C THR A 459 -6.85 58.27 -30.49
N SER A 460 -6.69 57.34 -29.56
CA SER A 460 -5.60 57.37 -28.57
C SER A 460 -5.15 55.97 -28.20
N VAL A 461 -3.87 55.86 -27.87
CA VAL A 461 -3.23 54.68 -27.27
C VAL A 461 -2.18 55.12 -26.27
N THR A 462 -2.15 54.50 -25.10
CA THR A 462 -1.02 54.62 -24.15
C THR A 462 -0.14 53.39 -24.33
N ILE A 463 1.17 53.59 -24.51
CA ILE A 463 2.16 52.54 -24.71
C ILE A 463 3.22 52.64 -23.58
N PRO A 464 3.34 51.62 -22.72
CA PRO A 464 4.26 51.60 -21.58
C PRO A 464 5.72 51.34 -21.98
N ASP A 465 6.65 51.49 -21.02
CA ASP A 465 8.10 51.35 -21.26
C ASP A 465 8.57 49.92 -21.41
N SER A 466 7.79 48.98 -20.87
CA SER A 466 7.95 47.56 -21.09
C SER A 466 7.98 47.19 -22.57
N VAL A 467 7.32 47.97 -23.44
CA VAL A 467 7.32 47.75 -24.88
C VAL A 467 8.69 48.07 -25.44
N THR A 468 9.43 47.02 -25.81
CA THR A 468 10.79 47.10 -26.37
C THR A 468 10.83 46.84 -27.87
N SER A 469 9.69 46.49 -28.48
CA SER A 469 9.56 46.29 -29.92
C SER A 469 8.16 46.69 -30.39
N ILE A 470 8.09 47.47 -31.47
CA ILE A 470 6.86 47.81 -32.18
C ILE A 470 7.07 47.53 -33.67
N GLY A 471 6.31 46.56 -34.18
CA GLY A 471 6.39 46.03 -35.53
C GLY A 471 6.05 47.04 -36.62
N SER A 472 6.53 46.73 -37.82
CA SER A 472 6.33 47.52 -39.03
C SER A 472 4.84 47.71 -39.30
N GLY A 473 4.42 48.97 -39.42
CA GLY A 473 3.04 49.32 -39.71
C GLY A 473 2.02 48.92 -38.64
N ALA A 474 2.44 48.58 -37.42
CA ALA A 474 1.55 48.20 -36.31
C ALA A 474 0.35 49.15 -36.15
N PHE A 475 0.56 50.46 -36.29
CA PHE A 475 -0.51 51.48 -36.22
C PHE A 475 -0.75 52.21 -37.55
N ALA A 476 -0.29 51.67 -38.68
CA ALA A 476 -0.46 52.33 -39.97
C ALA A 476 -1.93 52.39 -40.42
N TYR A 477 -2.28 53.45 -41.15
CA TYR A 477 -3.66 53.77 -41.57
C TYR A 477 -4.64 53.99 -40.39
N CYS A 478 -4.16 54.51 -39.26
CA CYS A 478 -4.95 55.01 -38.13
C CYS A 478 -4.92 56.56 -38.08
N PRO A 479 -5.69 57.27 -38.93
CA PRO A 479 -5.49 58.70 -39.22
C PRO A 479 -5.80 59.65 -38.06
N LYS A 480 -6.38 59.18 -36.94
CA LYS A 480 -6.80 59.99 -35.79
C LYS A 480 -5.95 59.75 -34.53
N LEU A 481 -4.93 58.91 -34.61
CA LEU A 481 -4.20 58.39 -33.46
C LEU A 481 -3.25 59.40 -32.82
N THR A 482 -3.20 59.39 -31.48
CA THR A 482 -2.16 59.99 -30.64
C THR A 482 -1.62 58.94 -29.66
N ILE A 483 -0.28 58.88 -29.47
CA ILE A 483 0.44 57.92 -28.61
C ILE A 483 0.88 58.60 -27.30
N TYR A 484 0.64 58.01 -26.13
CA TYR A 484 1.18 58.46 -24.84
C TYR A 484 2.26 57.46 -24.36
N CYS A 485 3.43 57.92 -23.92
CA CYS A 485 4.58 57.06 -23.54
C CYS A 485 5.47 57.71 -22.44
N HIS A 486 6.65 57.16 -22.13
CA HIS A 486 7.67 57.78 -21.27
C HIS A 486 8.84 58.37 -22.06
N VAL A 487 9.69 59.16 -21.40
CA VAL A 487 10.87 59.79 -22.05
C VAL A 487 11.96 58.74 -22.26
N GLY A 488 12.44 58.60 -23.49
CA GLY A 488 13.48 57.65 -23.87
C GLY A 488 12.96 56.24 -24.19
N SER A 489 11.63 56.06 -24.23
CA SER A 489 11.02 54.76 -24.48
C SER A 489 11.04 54.36 -25.96
N TYR A 490 10.85 53.07 -26.22
CA TYR A 490 10.77 52.56 -27.59
C TYR A 490 9.56 53.15 -28.35
N ALA A 491 8.45 53.39 -27.64
CA ALA A 491 7.24 53.99 -28.19
C ALA A 491 7.46 55.43 -28.68
N GLU A 492 8.24 56.23 -27.95
CA GLU A 492 8.65 57.58 -28.39
C GLU A 492 9.43 57.51 -29.71
N THR A 493 10.39 56.59 -29.80
CA THR A 493 11.20 56.37 -31.00
C THR A 493 10.33 55.97 -32.19
N TYR A 494 9.50 54.94 -32.04
CA TYR A 494 8.61 54.45 -33.09
C TYR A 494 7.63 55.52 -33.61
N ALA A 495 7.00 56.26 -32.69
CA ALA A 495 6.04 57.30 -33.05
C ALA A 495 6.71 58.41 -33.88
N SER A 496 7.93 58.79 -33.52
CA SER A 496 8.71 59.80 -34.22
C SER A 496 9.12 59.36 -35.63
N GLU A 497 9.60 58.11 -35.79
CA GLU A 497 10.05 57.56 -37.08
C GLU A 497 8.91 57.37 -38.08
N ASN A 498 7.69 57.10 -37.59
CA ASN A 498 6.51 56.85 -38.41
C ASN A 498 5.60 58.08 -38.57
N SER A 499 6.05 59.26 -38.13
CA SER A 499 5.29 60.53 -38.21
C SER A 499 3.91 60.48 -37.53
N LEU A 500 3.83 59.84 -36.36
CA LEU A 500 2.64 59.75 -35.50
C LEU A 500 2.69 60.84 -34.40
N ASN A 501 1.53 61.26 -33.87
CA ASN A 501 1.46 62.25 -32.76
C ASN A 501 1.77 61.58 -31.38
N TYR A 502 2.56 62.20 -30.46
CA TYR A 502 2.87 61.59 -29.12
C TYR A 502 3.19 62.53 -27.88
N VAL A 503 3.30 62.00 -26.61
CA VAL A 503 3.58 62.68 -25.27
C VAL A 503 4.41 61.81 -24.22
N ALA A 504 5.35 62.30 -23.32
CA ALA A 504 6.37 61.50 -22.48
C ALA A 504 6.69 61.84 -20.92
N THR A 505 6.92 60.88 -19.92
CA THR A 505 7.28 61.00 -18.40
C THR A 505 8.29 59.94 -17.69
N SER A 506 8.40 59.66 -16.32
CA SER A 506 9.30 58.66 -15.56
C SER A 506 8.53 57.57 -14.73
N PRO A 507 8.93 56.26 -14.63
CA PRO A 507 7.94 55.20 -14.35
C PRO A 507 7.74 54.82 -12.87
N ILE A 508 6.47 54.82 -12.44
CA ILE A 508 5.97 54.31 -11.15
C ILE A 508 5.84 52.77 -11.13
N GLU A 509 5.92 52.16 -12.31
CA GLU A 509 5.67 50.74 -12.60
C GLU A 509 6.72 49.78 -11.98
N ASP A 510 7.92 50.28 -11.68
CA ASP A 510 8.96 49.51 -10.97
C ASP A 510 8.52 49.07 -9.55
N PHE A 511 7.49 49.71 -8.99
CA PHE A 511 6.97 49.50 -7.64
C PHE A 511 5.54 48.98 -7.70
N VAL A 512 5.33 47.71 -7.35
CA VAL A 512 3.98 47.14 -7.25
C VAL A 512 3.39 47.53 -5.91
N ILE A 513 2.47 48.50 -5.90
CA ILE A 513 1.88 49.07 -4.68
C ILE A 513 0.38 48.78 -4.63
N VAL A 514 -0.05 48.00 -3.65
CA VAL A 514 -1.47 47.65 -3.41
C VAL A 514 -1.91 48.25 -2.08
N ASP A 515 -2.94 49.11 -2.10
CA ASP A 515 -3.48 49.79 -0.90
C ASP A 515 -2.40 50.48 -0.04
N GLY A 516 -1.38 51.06 -0.68
CA GLY A 516 -0.27 51.71 -0.01
C GLY A 516 0.76 50.75 0.59
N VAL A 517 0.75 49.46 0.23
CA VAL A 517 1.78 48.47 0.58
C VAL A 517 2.60 48.15 -0.66
N LEU A 518 3.92 48.33 -0.60
CA LEU A 518 4.82 47.90 -1.67
C LEU A 518 4.95 46.37 -1.61
N THR A 519 4.25 45.66 -2.47
CA THR A 519 4.19 44.19 -2.47
C THR A 519 5.29 43.55 -3.30
N ASP A 520 5.83 44.25 -4.30
CA ASP A 520 6.92 43.75 -5.15
C ASP A 520 7.70 44.91 -5.80
N TYR A 521 8.96 44.67 -6.15
CA TYR A 521 9.86 45.59 -6.82
C TYR A 521 10.53 44.88 -8.00
N VAL A 522 10.18 45.31 -9.21
CA VAL A 522 10.63 44.70 -10.46
C VAL A 522 11.68 45.54 -11.20
N GLY A 523 12.05 46.69 -10.63
CA GLY A 523 13.02 47.59 -11.24
C GLY A 523 14.44 47.02 -11.28
N ALA A 524 15.30 47.65 -12.09
CA ALA A 524 16.68 47.18 -12.33
C ALA A 524 17.62 47.22 -11.09
N GLY A 525 17.15 47.73 -9.95
CA GLY A 525 17.90 47.86 -8.70
C GLY A 525 18.83 49.09 -8.68
N GLY A 526 20.05 48.94 -8.16
CA GLY A 526 20.98 50.06 -7.98
C GLY A 526 20.61 50.92 -6.77
N LYS A 527 20.40 52.21 -6.96
CA LYS A 527 19.96 53.12 -5.89
C LYS A 527 18.47 53.35 -6.01
N VAL A 528 17.70 52.87 -5.04
CA VAL A 528 16.24 52.91 -5.08
C VAL A 528 15.70 53.89 -4.05
N LEU A 529 14.81 54.77 -4.52
CA LEU A 529 13.99 55.66 -3.68
C LEU A 529 12.55 55.15 -3.75
N ILE A 530 12.03 54.63 -2.63
CA ILE A 530 10.65 54.18 -2.57
C ILE A 530 9.73 55.40 -2.65
N PRO A 531 8.69 55.40 -3.52
CA PRO A 531 7.79 56.54 -3.71
C PRO A 531 7.06 56.99 -2.44
N ASP A 532 6.80 58.29 -2.33
CA ASP A 532 5.93 58.85 -1.30
C ASP A 532 4.51 58.27 -1.44
N GLY A 533 3.87 57.93 -0.32
CA GLY A 533 2.53 57.30 -0.28
C GLY A 533 2.56 55.80 0.00
N VAL A 534 3.73 55.15 -0.07
CA VAL A 534 3.94 53.80 0.47
C VAL A 534 3.93 53.87 1.99
N THR A 535 3.07 53.08 2.62
CA THR A 535 2.89 53.02 4.07
C THR A 535 3.52 51.79 4.71
N LYS A 536 3.77 50.73 3.92
CA LYS A 536 4.50 49.52 4.35
C LYS A 536 5.28 48.92 3.19
N ILE A 537 6.36 48.22 3.51
CA ILE A 537 7.00 47.29 2.59
C ILE A 537 6.45 45.90 2.90
N GLY A 538 5.88 45.25 1.90
CA GLY A 538 5.23 43.94 1.99
C GLY A 538 6.22 42.80 2.14
N ARG A 539 5.68 41.59 2.29
CA ARG A 539 6.47 40.36 2.34
C ARG A 539 7.21 40.16 1.02
N SER A 540 8.49 39.83 1.07
CA SER A 540 9.34 39.51 -0.10
C SER A 540 9.47 40.63 -1.16
N ALA A 541 9.12 41.88 -0.84
CA ALA A 541 8.97 42.95 -1.84
C ALA A 541 10.23 43.30 -2.65
N PHE A 542 11.43 43.00 -2.16
CA PHE A 542 12.72 43.13 -2.86
C PHE A 542 13.50 41.80 -2.86
N GLU A 543 12.86 40.68 -2.52
CA GLU A 543 13.55 39.39 -2.36
C GLU A 543 14.31 39.01 -3.65
N GLY A 544 15.60 38.72 -3.52
CA GLY A 544 16.45 38.34 -4.65
C GLY A 544 16.92 39.51 -5.53
N CYS A 545 16.65 40.76 -5.17
CA CYS A 545 17.15 41.93 -5.91
C CYS A 545 18.67 42.11 -5.72
N LYS A 546 19.47 41.30 -6.42
CA LYS A 546 20.94 41.24 -6.28
C LYS A 546 21.67 42.48 -6.75
N SER A 547 21.04 43.33 -7.56
CA SER A 547 21.61 44.59 -8.04
C SER A 547 21.32 45.78 -7.11
N LEU A 548 20.48 45.61 -6.08
CA LEU A 548 20.18 46.68 -5.13
C LEU A 548 21.42 47.03 -4.30
N THR A 549 21.86 48.28 -4.37
CA THR A 549 23.07 48.78 -3.67
C THR A 549 22.76 49.66 -2.47
N SER A 550 21.67 50.44 -2.54
CA SER A 550 21.14 51.23 -1.43
C SER A 550 19.66 51.49 -1.61
N VAL A 551 18.90 51.52 -0.52
CA VAL A 551 17.48 51.86 -0.51
C VAL A 551 17.17 52.93 0.54
N THR A 552 16.32 53.88 0.19
CA THR A 552 15.79 54.91 1.11
C THR A 552 14.33 54.65 1.40
N ILE A 553 13.99 54.48 2.68
CA ILE A 553 12.64 54.15 3.16
C ILE A 553 11.94 55.45 3.59
N PRO A 554 10.87 55.92 2.93
CA PRO A 554 10.24 57.22 3.21
C PRO A 554 9.54 57.27 4.58
N ASP A 555 9.33 58.47 5.12
CA ASP A 555 8.70 58.74 6.43
C ASP A 555 7.31 58.10 6.60
N SER A 556 6.60 57.84 5.50
CA SER A 556 5.28 57.21 5.53
C SER A 556 5.31 55.72 5.83
N VAL A 557 6.45 55.04 5.65
CA VAL A 557 6.59 53.61 5.88
C VAL A 557 6.76 53.30 7.35
N TRP A 558 5.80 52.59 7.93
CA TRP A 558 5.81 52.22 9.34
C TRP A 558 6.20 50.77 9.61
N SER A 559 6.34 49.91 8.59
CA SER A 559 6.71 48.50 8.74
C SER A 559 7.45 47.94 7.53
N ILE A 560 8.41 47.05 7.78
CA ILE A 560 9.09 46.20 6.79
C ILE A 560 8.65 44.74 6.99
N GLY A 561 8.07 44.14 5.95
CA GLY A 561 7.48 42.81 5.95
C GLY A 561 8.49 41.65 6.01
N ASP A 562 8.00 40.43 6.21
CA ASP A 562 8.85 39.24 6.25
C ASP A 562 9.62 39.07 4.93
N TYR A 563 10.89 38.66 4.98
CA TYR A 563 11.71 38.42 3.78
C TYR A 563 11.88 39.63 2.84
N ALA A 564 11.48 40.84 3.24
CA ALA A 564 11.35 42.00 2.34
C ALA A 564 12.59 42.30 1.50
N PHE A 565 13.80 42.18 2.04
CA PHE A 565 15.07 42.40 1.33
C PHE A 565 15.94 41.14 1.32
N ARG A 566 15.34 39.96 1.46
CA ARG A 566 16.07 38.69 1.51
C ARG A 566 16.90 38.49 0.23
N TYR A 567 18.13 38.02 0.34
CA TYR A 567 19.04 37.78 -0.80
C TYR A 567 19.39 39.03 -1.64
N CYS A 568 19.26 40.24 -1.09
CA CYS A 568 19.81 41.46 -1.68
C CYS A 568 21.33 41.55 -1.44
N ASP A 569 22.10 40.66 -2.08
CA ASP A 569 23.53 40.45 -1.81
C ASP A 569 24.40 41.71 -1.95
N SER A 570 24.07 42.63 -2.86
CA SER A 570 24.84 43.87 -3.11
C SER A 570 24.44 45.05 -2.22
N LEU A 571 23.46 44.88 -1.32
CA LEU A 571 22.94 45.97 -0.50
C LEU A 571 23.98 46.38 0.54
N THR A 572 24.52 47.59 0.40
CA THR A 572 25.58 48.09 1.29
C THR A 572 25.09 49.02 2.39
N SER A 573 23.94 49.68 2.17
CA SER A 573 23.36 50.64 3.11
C SER A 573 21.85 50.75 2.95
N VAL A 574 21.15 50.96 4.07
CA VAL A 574 19.72 51.23 4.13
C VAL A 574 19.51 52.50 4.92
N THR A 575 18.77 53.46 4.37
CA THR A 575 18.41 54.68 5.08
C THR A 575 16.98 54.56 5.60
N PHE A 576 16.84 54.45 6.91
CA PHE A 576 15.55 54.44 7.60
C PHE A 576 15.17 55.86 8.03
N ASN A 577 13.91 56.20 7.83
CA ASN A 577 13.34 57.44 8.36
C ASN A 577 12.54 57.19 9.65
N ASN A 578 12.19 58.26 10.37
CA ASN A 578 11.58 58.23 11.72
C ASN A 578 10.13 57.73 11.78
N GLY A 579 9.55 57.27 10.65
CA GLY A 579 8.22 56.66 10.61
C GLY A 579 8.21 55.16 10.93
N LEU A 580 9.36 54.49 10.85
CA LEU A 580 9.46 53.03 10.91
C LEU A 580 9.27 52.48 12.33
N LEU A 581 8.34 51.54 12.51
CA LEU A 581 8.01 50.95 13.81
C LEU A 581 8.43 49.47 13.93
N TYR A 582 8.39 48.69 12.84
CA TYR A 582 8.56 47.23 12.88
C TYR A 582 9.48 46.70 11.77
N PHE A 583 10.40 45.82 12.17
CA PHE A 583 11.12 44.90 11.29
C PHE A 583 10.59 43.49 11.51
N ASN A 584 10.10 42.82 10.46
CA ASN A 584 9.57 41.46 10.58
C ASN A 584 10.63 40.38 10.27
N ASN A 585 10.23 39.10 10.26
CA ASN A 585 11.13 37.95 10.21
C ASN A 585 11.96 37.94 8.93
N TYR A 586 13.27 37.65 9.06
CA TYR A 586 14.18 37.48 7.92
C TYR A 586 14.18 38.65 6.92
N SER A 587 13.75 39.84 7.35
CA SER A 587 13.52 40.98 6.44
C SER A 587 14.78 41.47 5.72
N PHE A 588 15.98 41.16 6.24
CA PHE A 588 17.27 41.41 5.60
C PHE A 588 18.14 40.15 5.50
N GLU A 589 17.55 38.95 5.56
CA GLU A 589 18.35 37.71 5.55
C GLU A 589 19.22 37.63 4.28
N SER A 590 20.50 37.29 4.46
CA SER A 590 21.49 37.16 3.38
C SER A 590 21.77 38.46 2.61
N CYS A 591 21.58 39.65 3.21
CA CYS A 591 22.17 40.89 2.68
C CYS A 591 23.69 40.91 2.94
N SER A 592 24.44 40.12 2.17
CA SER A 592 25.84 39.77 2.46
C SER A 592 26.84 40.93 2.36
N SER A 593 26.51 42.03 1.67
CA SER A 593 27.35 43.25 1.59
C SER A 593 26.99 44.34 2.61
N LEU A 594 25.96 44.13 3.44
CA LEU A 594 25.51 45.13 4.40
C LEU A 594 26.49 45.17 5.57
N THR A 595 27.09 46.34 5.83
CA THR A 595 28.17 46.50 6.82
C THR A 595 27.71 47.09 8.15
N SER A 596 26.73 47.98 8.09
CA SER A 596 26.13 48.59 9.28
C SER A 596 24.66 48.94 9.05
N VAL A 597 23.90 48.99 10.14
CA VAL A 597 22.49 49.39 10.15
C VAL A 597 22.24 50.36 11.30
N ASP A 598 21.59 51.48 11.02
CA ASP A 598 21.20 52.48 12.01
C ASP A 598 19.70 52.38 12.31
N ILE A 599 19.34 51.83 13.47
CA ILE A 599 17.95 51.70 13.92
C ILE A 599 17.44 53.04 14.48
N PRO A 600 16.37 53.64 13.90
CA PRO A 600 15.85 54.94 14.34
C PRO A 600 15.14 54.86 15.71
N ASP A 601 14.84 56.03 16.28
CA ASP A 601 14.20 56.19 17.60
C ASP A 601 12.77 55.62 17.66
N SER A 602 12.08 55.58 16.51
CA SER A 602 10.69 55.17 16.34
C SER A 602 10.46 53.65 16.46
N VAL A 603 11.48 52.82 16.26
CA VAL A 603 11.34 51.37 16.14
C VAL A 603 10.92 50.73 17.46
N LEU A 604 9.84 49.96 17.41
CA LEU A 604 9.20 49.30 18.54
C LEU A 604 9.48 47.79 18.61
N SER A 605 9.75 47.14 17.48
CA SER A 605 10.06 45.71 17.41
C SER A 605 11.05 45.37 16.29
N ILE A 606 11.98 44.47 16.60
CA ILE A 606 12.92 43.81 15.69
C ILE A 606 12.88 42.32 16.03
N TYR A 607 12.68 41.46 15.03
CA TYR A 607 12.77 40.01 15.20
C TYR A 607 14.24 39.58 15.23
N SER A 608 14.58 38.54 16.00
CA SER A 608 15.98 38.15 16.22
C SER A 608 16.68 37.57 14.98
N ASN A 609 15.92 37.16 13.98
CA ASN A 609 16.40 36.66 12.69
C ASN A 609 16.39 37.73 11.58
N THR A 610 16.14 39.01 11.90
CA THR A 610 16.03 40.09 10.90
C THR A 610 17.27 40.19 10.01
N PHE A 611 18.48 40.04 10.58
CA PHE A 611 19.77 40.16 9.86
C PHE A 611 20.52 38.82 9.70
N ASP A 612 19.81 37.69 9.70
CA ASP A 612 20.44 36.38 9.54
C ASP A 612 21.28 36.30 8.25
N LYS A 613 22.46 35.66 8.32
CA LYS A 613 23.41 35.53 7.19
C LYS A 613 23.85 36.87 6.55
N CYS A 614 23.70 38.01 7.22
CA CYS A 614 24.37 39.25 6.83
C CYS A 614 25.87 39.19 7.17
N THR A 615 26.64 38.44 6.38
CA THR A 615 28.03 38.06 6.69
C THR A 615 29.03 39.21 6.80
N SER A 616 28.71 40.41 6.29
CA SER A 616 29.57 41.59 6.41
C SER A 616 29.12 42.57 7.50
N LEU A 617 28.02 42.29 8.20
CA LEU A 617 27.44 43.22 9.17
C LEU A 617 28.26 43.24 10.46
N THR A 618 28.93 44.35 10.74
CA THR A 618 29.79 44.51 11.93
C THR A 618 29.10 45.30 13.04
N ASP A 619 28.14 46.16 12.69
CA ASP A 619 27.54 47.13 13.60
C ASP A 619 26.03 47.26 13.39
N ILE A 620 25.25 46.94 14.43
CA ILE A 620 23.84 47.30 14.54
C ILE A 620 23.77 48.47 15.53
N ASN A 621 23.68 49.68 15.01
CA ASN A 621 23.58 50.90 15.81
C ASN A 621 22.11 51.18 16.14
N VAL A 622 21.87 51.79 17.29
CA VAL A 622 20.51 52.18 17.72
C VAL A 622 20.55 53.61 18.22
N SER A 623 19.60 54.44 17.78
CA SER A 623 19.42 55.80 18.30
C SER A 623 19.32 55.82 19.83
N ASP A 624 20.02 56.75 20.48
CA ASP A 624 19.98 56.94 21.94
C ASP A 624 18.54 57.15 22.46
N ASP A 625 17.70 57.78 21.64
CA ASP A 625 16.31 58.08 21.93
C ASP A 625 15.36 56.89 21.78
N ASN A 626 15.80 55.77 21.16
CA ASN A 626 14.98 54.57 21.02
C ASN A 626 14.58 54.01 22.39
N LYS A 627 13.29 53.70 22.54
CA LYS A 627 12.68 53.28 23.82
C LYS A 627 12.68 51.77 24.06
N LYS A 628 13.04 50.96 23.06
CA LYS A 628 12.93 49.50 23.07
C LYS A 628 14.24 48.77 22.91
N TYR A 629 15.19 49.35 22.20
CA TYR A 629 16.48 48.74 21.90
C TYR A 629 17.64 49.68 22.26
N MET A 630 18.82 49.09 22.42
CA MET A 630 20.08 49.79 22.52
C MET A 630 21.18 48.99 21.82
N SER A 631 22.27 49.67 21.45
CA SER A 631 23.47 49.03 20.94
C SER A 631 24.58 49.10 21.98
N ILE A 632 25.28 48.00 22.21
CA ILE A 632 26.52 47.96 23.01
C ILE A 632 27.63 47.45 22.09
N ASN A 633 28.56 48.33 21.70
CA ASN A 633 29.67 48.00 20.79
C ASN A 633 29.22 47.31 19.48
N GLY A 634 28.11 47.77 18.90
CA GLY A 634 27.55 47.25 17.65
C GLY A 634 26.66 46.02 17.82
N VAL A 635 26.51 45.47 19.03
CA VAL A 635 25.62 44.32 19.32
C VAL A 635 24.25 44.82 19.79
N LEU A 636 23.17 44.21 19.30
CA LEU A 636 21.80 44.65 19.55
C LEU A 636 21.24 44.04 20.85
N PHE A 637 20.74 44.90 21.75
CA PHE A 637 20.10 44.51 23.00
C PHE A 637 18.73 45.15 23.15
N SER A 638 17.88 44.57 24.01
CA SER A 638 16.74 45.29 24.58
C SER A 638 17.19 46.51 25.38
N LYS A 639 16.37 47.56 25.46
CA LYS A 639 16.73 48.84 26.12
C LYS A 639 17.08 48.68 27.61
N ASP A 640 16.51 47.66 28.27
CA ASP A 640 16.80 47.32 29.65
C ASP A 640 18.04 46.43 29.83
N GLY A 641 18.70 46.03 28.74
CA GLY A 641 19.91 45.21 28.75
C GLY A 641 19.70 43.76 29.17
N LYS A 642 18.45 43.28 29.18
CA LYS A 642 18.08 41.92 29.62
C LYS A 642 18.05 40.89 28.51
N THR A 643 17.94 41.31 27.26
CA THR A 643 17.92 40.41 26.11
C THR A 643 19.02 40.81 25.13
N LEU A 644 19.93 39.88 24.82
CA LEU A 644 20.80 39.99 23.65
C LEU A 644 19.98 39.54 22.45
N VAL A 645 19.65 40.47 21.55
CA VAL A 645 18.73 40.21 20.43
C VAL A 645 19.47 39.60 19.25
N GLN A 646 20.59 40.20 18.85
CA GLN A 646 21.40 39.71 17.74
C GLN A 646 22.85 40.19 17.84
N TYR A 647 23.78 39.26 17.65
CA TYR A 647 25.20 39.50 17.46
C TYR A 647 25.50 39.62 15.95
N PRO A 648 26.15 40.70 15.48
CA PRO A 648 26.44 40.86 14.05
C PRO A 648 27.46 39.85 13.54
N ILE A 649 27.08 39.09 12.51
CA ILE A 649 27.85 37.95 11.96
C ILE A 649 29.21 38.37 11.42
N GLY A 650 29.33 39.58 10.87
CA GLY A 650 30.58 40.10 10.28
C GLY A 650 31.61 40.58 11.31
N LYS A 651 31.29 40.56 12.62
CA LYS A 651 32.27 40.89 13.65
C LYS A 651 33.36 39.82 13.73
N THR A 652 34.61 40.27 13.70
CA THR A 652 35.80 39.40 13.71
C THR A 652 36.33 39.10 15.12
N ASP A 653 35.52 39.33 16.16
CA ASP A 653 35.93 38.99 17.53
C ASP A 653 35.99 37.46 17.65
N THR A 654 37.07 36.93 18.22
CA THR A 654 37.22 35.48 18.41
C THR A 654 36.61 34.99 19.72
N THR A 655 36.26 35.90 20.63
CA THR A 655 35.66 35.61 21.94
C THR A 655 34.65 36.67 22.30
N TYR A 656 33.56 36.30 22.95
CA TYR A 656 32.55 37.25 23.42
C TYR A 656 32.01 36.88 24.81
N SER A 657 31.96 37.83 25.73
CA SER A 657 31.34 37.64 27.04
C SER A 657 30.01 38.40 27.07
N ILE A 658 28.91 37.65 27.24
CA ILE A 658 27.56 38.23 27.31
C ILE A 658 27.44 38.98 28.66
N PRO A 659 26.93 40.24 28.69
CA PRO A 659 26.83 41.00 29.93
C PRO A 659 25.97 40.33 31.02
N ASP A 660 26.39 40.39 32.29
CA ASP A 660 25.69 39.78 33.44
C ASP A 660 24.20 40.17 33.59
N SER A 661 23.80 41.33 33.04
CA SER A 661 22.40 41.78 33.06
C SER A 661 21.47 40.98 32.15
N VAL A 662 22.01 40.22 31.19
CA VAL A 662 21.25 39.48 30.18
C VAL A 662 20.65 38.23 30.80
N THR A 663 19.33 38.12 30.77
CA THR A 663 18.58 36.95 31.26
C THR A 663 18.07 36.05 30.14
N SER A 664 18.14 36.51 28.87
CA SER A 664 17.64 35.77 27.71
C SER A 664 18.46 36.11 26.47
N ILE A 665 18.73 35.09 25.65
CA ILE A 665 19.42 35.22 24.37
C ILE A 665 18.39 34.99 23.27
N GLY A 666 18.28 35.92 22.33
CA GLY A 666 17.33 35.83 21.21
C GLY A 666 17.60 34.60 20.33
N TRP A 667 16.57 34.12 19.63
CA TRP A 667 16.75 33.04 18.67
C TRP A 667 17.72 33.46 17.57
N ASN A 668 18.58 32.55 17.14
CA ASN A 668 19.61 32.81 16.14
C ASN A 668 20.60 33.92 16.51
N ALA A 669 20.66 34.36 17.78
CA ALA A 669 21.42 35.55 18.15
C ALA A 669 22.91 35.47 17.78
N PHE A 670 23.52 34.28 17.80
CA PHE A 670 24.89 34.05 17.34
C PHE A 670 24.95 33.14 16.10
N ALA A 671 23.83 32.84 15.45
CA ALA A 671 23.83 31.93 14.30
C ALA A 671 24.79 32.42 13.21
N TYR A 672 25.53 31.50 12.60
CA TYR A 672 26.53 31.74 11.55
C TYR A 672 27.76 32.57 11.98
N CYS A 673 27.96 32.85 13.28
CA CYS A 673 29.14 33.57 13.76
C CYS A 673 30.40 32.69 13.71
N SER A 674 30.95 32.51 12.50
CA SER A 674 32.03 31.56 12.22
C SER A 674 33.41 31.97 12.73
N ASP A 675 33.59 33.20 13.23
CA ASP A 675 34.86 33.65 13.81
C ASP A 675 34.96 33.43 15.34
N LEU A 676 33.81 33.24 16.02
CA LEU A 676 33.78 33.02 17.47
C LEU A 676 34.29 31.62 17.82
N THR A 677 35.29 31.59 18.69
CA THR A 677 35.92 30.36 19.22
C THR A 677 35.44 30.01 20.63
N SER A 678 34.96 31.00 21.40
CA SER A 678 34.29 30.82 22.69
C SER A 678 33.29 31.94 22.97
N VAL A 679 32.24 31.61 23.72
CA VAL A 679 31.25 32.57 24.23
C VAL A 679 31.00 32.29 25.71
N ASP A 680 31.15 33.31 26.55
CA ASP A 680 30.86 33.23 27.98
C ASP A 680 29.40 33.62 28.23
N ILE A 681 28.61 32.71 28.77
CA ILE A 681 27.19 32.88 29.07
C ILE A 681 27.02 33.11 30.58
N PRO A 682 26.35 34.19 31.04
CA PRO A 682 26.24 34.50 32.47
C PRO A 682 25.18 33.65 33.17
N ASP A 683 25.34 33.48 34.49
CA ASP A 683 24.43 32.73 35.39
C ASP A 683 23.00 33.30 35.47
N SER A 684 22.75 34.45 34.86
CA SER A 684 21.43 35.06 34.73
C SER A 684 20.58 34.44 33.60
N VAL A 685 21.19 33.68 32.68
CA VAL A 685 20.51 32.98 31.57
C VAL A 685 19.99 31.63 32.03
N THR A 686 18.71 31.35 31.80
CA THR A 686 18.05 30.12 32.26
C THR A 686 17.78 29.08 31.16
N SER A 687 17.99 29.42 29.89
CA SER A 687 17.88 28.48 28.77
C SER A 687 18.79 28.88 27.62
N ILE A 688 19.27 27.90 26.85
CA ILE A 688 19.93 28.13 25.57
C ILE A 688 18.86 27.95 24.49
N GLY A 689 18.33 29.07 23.98
CA GLY A 689 17.20 29.06 23.07
C GLY A 689 17.50 28.51 21.66
N ASN A 690 16.43 28.42 20.86
CA ASN A 690 16.46 27.90 19.50
C ASN A 690 17.59 28.51 18.65
N SER A 691 18.41 27.63 18.08
CA SER A 691 19.45 27.96 17.09
C SER A 691 20.43 29.06 17.51
N VAL A 692 20.60 29.32 18.82
CA VAL A 692 21.42 30.44 19.33
C VAL A 692 22.83 30.41 18.75
N PHE A 693 23.50 29.26 18.71
CA PHE A 693 24.84 29.07 18.14
C PHE A 693 24.84 28.26 16.84
N TYR A 694 23.72 28.20 16.13
CA TYR A 694 23.61 27.43 14.89
C TYR A 694 24.72 27.80 13.89
N ASN A 695 25.45 26.81 13.38
CA ASN A 695 26.52 26.98 12.40
C ASN A 695 27.66 27.94 12.85
N CYS A 696 27.94 28.03 14.15
CA CYS A 696 29.16 28.63 14.68
C CYS A 696 30.35 27.69 14.49
N THR A 697 30.85 27.55 13.26
CA THR A 697 31.77 26.48 12.88
C THR A 697 33.13 26.51 13.58
N SER A 698 33.57 27.66 14.10
CA SER A 698 34.84 27.79 14.83
C SER A 698 34.71 27.67 16.35
N LEU A 699 33.49 27.51 16.87
CA LEU A 699 33.23 27.43 18.29
C LEU A 699 33.87 26.16 18.86
N THR A 700 34.89 26.33 19.70
CA THR A 700 35.67 25.21 20.29
C THR A 700 35.24 24.88 21.70
N SER A 701 34.70 25.88 22.42
CA SER A 701 34.20 25.72 23.78
C SER A 701 33.04 26.68 24.06
N VAL A 702 32.08 26.21 24.85
CA VAL A 702 31.02 27.01 25.45
C VAL A 702 30.83 26.50 26.87
N THR A 703 30.77 27.43 27.83
CA THR A 703 30.42 27.09 29.21
C THR A 703 28.93 27.33 29.38
N ILE A 704 28.16 26.26 29.56
CA ILE A 704 26.74 26.32 29.88
C ILE A 704 26.62 26.53 31.40
N PRO A 705 26.03 27.63 31.88
CA PRO A 705 25.98 27.94 33.30
C PRO A 705 24.95 27.07 34.05
N ASP A 706 25.17 26.89 35.36
CA ASP A 706 24.33 26.07 36.26
C ASP A 706 22.88 26.59 36.42
N SER A 707 22.58 27.75 35.86
CA SER A 707 21.23 28.33 35.81
C SER A 707 20.38 27.81 34.65
N VAL A 708 21.00 27.17 33.64
CA VAL A 708 20.33 26.69 32.43
C VAL A 708 19.53 25.43 32.69
N THR A 709 18.24 25.45 32.38
CA THR A 709 17.33 24.30 32.55
C THR A 709 16.98 23.59 31.25
N SER A 710 17.15 24.23 30.09
CA SER A 710 16.89 23.64 28.78
C SER A 710 17.91 24.09 27.73
N ILE A 711 18.19 23.19 26.78
CA ILE A 711 18.93 23.47 25.55
C ILE A 711 17.97 23.16 24.40
N ASP A 712 17.47 24.20 23.74
CA ASP A 712 16.36 24.10 22.81
C ASP A 712 16.86 23.76 21.37
N ASP A 713 15.92 23.67 20.42
CA ASP A 713 16.13 23.14 19.06
C ASP A 713 17.36 23.73 18.35
N SER A 714 18.22 22.84 17.84
CA SER A 714 19.40 23.19 17.05
C SER A 714 20.36 24.20 17.70
N ALA A 715 20.29 24.39 19.03
CA ALA A 715 21.06 25.40 19.76
C ALA A 715 22.55 25.42 19.41
N PHE A 716 23.19 24.26 19.24
CA PHE A 716 24.60 24.09 18.86
C PHE A 716 24.77 23.33 17.53
N ALA A 717 23.71 23.16 16.74
CA ALA A 717 23.80 22.41 15.49
C ALA A 717 24.87 23.01 14.56
N ASN A 718 25.64 22.15 13.89
CA ASN A 718 26.75 22.51 13.01
C ASN A 718 27.92 23.26 13.68
N CYS A 719 28.06 23.22 15.02
CA CYS A 719 29.27 23.65 15.74
C CYS A 719 30.42 22.64 15.53
N THR A 720 30.90 22.55 14.29
CA THR A 720 31.79 21.47 13.85
C THR A 720 33.17 21.47 14.51
N SER A 721 33.61 22.56 15.16
CA SER A 721 34.87 22.61 15.91
C SER A 721 34.74 22.31 17.41
N LEU A 722 33.52 22.11 17.91
CA LEU A 722 33.28 21.85 19.33
C LEU A 722 33.82 20.46 19.69
N THR A 723 34.77 20.40 20.63
CA THR A 723 35.42 19.13 21.02
C THR A 723 34.92 18.55 22.32
N SER A 724 34.39 19.39 23.20
CA SER A 724 33.84 18.99 24.50
C SER A 724 32.68 19.89 24.89
N VAL A 725 31.70 19.34 25.61
CA VAL A 725 30.61 20.10 26.22
C VAL A 725 30.43 19.67 27.67
N THR A 726 30.14 20.63 28.55
CA THR A 726 29.72 20.35 29.93
C THR A 726 28.22 20.60 30.01
N ILE A 727 27.46 19.60 30.46
CA ILE A 727 26.01 19.71 30.67
C ILE A 727 25.79 19.86 32.18
N PRO A 728 25.28 21.01 32.66
CA PRO A 728 25.09 21.24 34.09
C PRO A 728 23.90 20.46 34.63
N ASP A 729 23.93 20.16 35.94
CA ASP A 729 22.94 19.33 36.64
C ASP A 729 21.52 19.91 36.61
N SER A 730 21.38 21.20 36.29
CA SER A 730 20.11 21.92 36.17
C SER A 730 19.35 21.62 34.87
N VAL A 731 20.02 21.08 33.84
CA VAL A 731 19.40 20.79 32.54
C VAL A 731 18.45 19.61 32.67
N THR A 732 17.20 19.81 32.25
CA THR A 732 16.15 18.79 32.28
C THR A 732 15.69 18.36 30.88
N SER A 733 15.95 19.17 29.85
CA SER A 733 15.62 18.85 28.45
C SER A 733 16.69 19.33 27.47
N ILE A 734 16.91 18.53 26.43
CA ILE A 734 17.74 18.85 25.28
C ILE A 734 16.93 18.49 24.04
N ASP A 735 16.49 19.52 23.32
CA ASP A 735 15.48 19.39 22.26
C ASP A 735 16.13 19.08 20.88
N ASP A 736 15.30 19.02 19.83
CA ASP A 736 15.64 18.41 18.54
C ASP A 736 16.93 19.00 17.94
N SER A 737 17.82 18.11 17.49
CA SER A 737 19.03 18.45 16.74
C SER A 737 19.96 19.41 17.49
N ALA A 738 19.82 19.60 18.82
CA ALA A 738 20.59 20.55 19.60
C ALA A 738 22.11 20.45 19.36
N PHE A 739 22.63 19.23 19.16
CA PHE A 739 24.04 18.97 18.87
C PHE A 739 24.27 18.31 17.49
N TYR A 740 23.30 18.42 16.57
CA TYR A 740 23.40 17.85 15.23
C TYR A 740 24.68 18.32 14.51
N ASN A 741 25.36 17.40 13.81
CA ASN A 741 26.60 17.65 13.07
C ASN A 741 27.77 18.24 13.90
N CYS A 742 27.78 18.09 15.23
CA CYS A 742 28.94 18.39 16.08
C CYS A 742 30.03 17.30 15.99
N LYS A 743 30.49 17.00 14.76
CA LYS A 743 31.29 15.82 14.42
C LYS A 743 32.63 15.68 15.14
N ASN A 744 33.20 16.78 15.65
CA ASN A 744 34.47 16.76 16.38
C ASN A 744 34.29 16.65 17.90
N LEU A 745 33.05 16.56 18.39
CA LEU A 745 32.77 16.36 19.80
C LEU A 745 33.32 14.99 20.21
N LYS A 746 34.07 14.95 21.31
CA LYS A 746 34.76 13.76 21.83
C LYS A 746 34.46 13.48 23.29
N GLU A 747 33.98 14.48 24.02
CA GLU A 747 33.81 14.41 25.47
C GLU A 747 32.53 15.14 25.88
N VAL A 748 31.66 14.46 26.63
CA VAL A 748 30.55 15.06 27.37
C VAL A 748 30.90 14.99 28.84
N HIS A 749 30.86 16.12 29.53
CA HIS A 749 31.19 16.24 30.95
C HIS A 749 29.92 16.53 31.77
N ILE A 750 29.76 15.80 32.86
CA ILE A 750 28.66 15.95 33.84
C ILE A 750 29.19 15.85 35.27
N THR A 751 28.43 16.35 36.25
CA THR A 751 28.77 16.27 37.68
C THR A 751 27.82 15.35 38.46
N ASP A 752 26.57 15.23 38.03
CA ASP A 752 25.56 14.33 38.62
C ASP A 752 24.97 13.37 37.58
N ILE A 753 25.18 12.06 37.81
CA ILE A 753 24.63 11.00 36.96
C ILE A 753 23.11 10.86 37.11
N ALA A 754 22.54 11.21 38.27
CA ALA A 754 21.10 11.15 38.50
C ALA A 754 20.38 12.24 37.68
N ALA A 755 20.95 13.45 37.62
CA ALA A 755 20.45 14.51 36.76
C ALA A 755 20.52 14.10 35.28
N TRP A 756 21.66 13.55 34.83
CA TRP A 756 21.84 13.04 33.46
C TRP A 756 20.78 12.01 33.06
N CYS A 757 20.48 11.04 33.93
CA CYS A 757 19.44 10.05 33.67
C CYS A 757 18.03 10.65 33.55
N GLY A 758 17.78 11.83 34.10
CA GLY A 758 16.51 12.53 34.05
C GLY A 758 16.34 13.47 32.85
N ILE A 759 17.36 13.64 32.00
CA ILE A 759 17.29 14.51 30.83
C ILE A 759 16.36 13.89 29.79
N SER A 760 15.41 14.70 29.30
CA SER A 760 14.61 14.37 28.11
C SER A 760 15.38 14.75 26.86
N PHE A 761 15.71 13.77 26.02
CA PHE A 761 16.26 13.96 24.68
C PHE A 761 15.16 13.69 23.65
N GLU A 762 14.86 14.65 22.77
CA GLU A 762 13.79 14.48 21.77
C GLU A 762 14.19 13.43 20.71
N TYR A 763 15.43 13.50 20.20
CA TYR A 763 15.99 12.54 19.26
C TYR A 763 17.45 12.19 19.57
N SER A 764 17.96 11.14 18.93
CA SER A 764 19.34 10.65 19.08
C SER A 764 20.42 11.73 18.87
N ASP A 765 20.27 12.59 17.85
CA ASP A 765 21.22 13.68 17.55
C ASP A 765 21.05 14.94 18.43
N SER A 766 20.04 14.94 19.32
CA SER A 766 19.92 15.89 20.42
C SER A 766 20.92 15.54 21.52
N ASN A 767 21.25 14.26 21.72
CA ASN A 767 22.22 13.85 22.74
C ASN A 767 23.66 14.12 22.26
N PRO A 768 24.47 14.93 22.96
CA PRO A 768 25.87 15.15 22.59
C PRO A 768 26.72 13.85 22.59
N LEU A 769 26.29 12.79 23.29
CA LEU A 769 26.96 11.49 23.23
C LEU A 769 26.93 10.83 21.85
N TYR A 770 25.96 11.17 20.99
CA TYR A 770 25.86 10.67 19.62
C TYR A 770 27.18 10.79 18.86
N TYR A 771 27.83 11.95 18.95
CA TYR A 771 29.16 12.19 18.36
C TYR A 771 30.30 11.91 19.35
N ALA A 772 30.15 12.30 20.61
CA ALA A 772 31.22 12.26 21.60
C ALA A 772 31.63 10.85 22.05
N LYS A 773 30.65 9.97 22.26
CA LYS A 773 30.80 8.57 22.72
C LYS A 773 31.44 8.35 24.08
N ASN A 774 32.10 9.37 24.66
CA ASN A 774 32.74 9.33 25.97
C ASN A 774 32.04 10.28 26.92
N LEU A 775 31.42 9.71 27.95
CA LEU A 775 30.87 10.44 29.08
C LEU A 775 31.93 10.55 30.18
N TYR A 776 32.07 11.73 30.78
CA TYR A 776 32.94 11.99 31.91
C TYR A 776 32.11 12.45 33.11
N LEU A 777 32.20 11.73 34.22
CA LEU A 777 31.57 12.08 35.49
C LEU A 777 32.64 12.64 36.43
N ASN A 778 32.51 13.91 36.83
CA ASN A 778 33.48 14.60 37.68
C ASN A 778 34.92 14.50 37.14
N GLY A 779 35.08 14.66 35.82
CA GLY A 779 36.36 14.61 35.11
C GLY A 779 36.96 13.21 34.92
N LYS A 780 36.25 12.14 35.31
CA LYS A 780 36.68 10.75 35.10
C LYS A 780 35.85 10.10 33.99
N LEU A 781 36.51 9.47 33.02
CA LEU A 781 35.85 8.68 31.98
C LEU A 781 34.97 7.60 32.62
N VAL A 782 33.72 7.55 32.16
CA VAL A 782 32.72 6.61 32.63
C VAL A 782 32.88 5.29 31.89
N THR A 783 33.53 4.33 32.54
CA THR A 783 33.59 2.93 32.07
C THR A 783 32.62 2.04 32.84
N GLU A 784 32.29 2.41 34.08
CA GLU A 784 31.33 1.71 34.92
C GLU A 784 30.39 2.75 35.52
N VAL A 785 29.08 2.50 35.47
CA VAL A 785 28.06 3.38 36.02
C VAL A 785 27.35 2.69 37.17
N VAL A 786 27.25 3.38 38.30
CA VAL A 786 26.34 3.02 39.39
C VAL A 786 25.27 4.12 39.45
N ILE A 787 24.05 3.78 39.06
CA ILE A 787 22.92 4.69 39.17
C ILE A 787 22.54 4.82 40.66
N PRO A 788 22.47 6.04 41.23
CA PRO A 788 22.18 6.24 42.65
C PRO A 788 20.76 5.81 43.06
N ASP A 789 20.63 5.32 44.30
CA ASP A 789 19.32 5.09 44.91
C ASP A 789 18.47 6.37 44.90
N GLY A 790 17.21 6.24 44.50
CA GLY A 790 16.26 7.34 44.40
C GLY A 790 16.00 7.81 42.96
N VAL A 791 16.85 7.43 42.00
CA VAL A 791 16.54 7.58 40.57
C VAL A 791 15.39 6.65 40.21
N THR A 792 14.31 7.20 39.65
CA THR A 792 13.09 6.44 39.30
C THR A 792 13.04 6.01 37.84
N SER A 793 13.80 6.66 36.97
CA SER A 793 13.79 6.39 35.53
C SER A 793 15.15 6.72 34.91
N ILE A 794 15.53 5.94 33.90
CA ILE A 794 16.60 6.29 32.95
C ILE A 794 15.91 6.74 31.66
N GLY A 795 16.13 8.00 31.25
CA GLY A 795 15.51 8.59 30.07
C GLY A 795 15.91 7.90 28.76
N SER A 796 15.08 8.09 27.72
CA SER A 796 15.41 7.64 26.36
C SER A 796 16.71 8.27 25.88
N TYR A 797 17.49 7.52 25.09
CA TYR A 797 18.80 7.94 24.56
C TYR A 797 19.89 8.25 25.61
N ALA A 798 19.65 8.12 26.93
CA ALA A 798 20.52 8.67 27.97
C ALA A 798 22.00 8.22 27.88
N PHE A 799 22.27 6.95 27.57
CA PHE A 799 23.62 6.41 27.39
C PHE A 799 23.87 5.94 25.95
N GLU A 800 23.07 6.40 24.99
CA GLU A 800 23.24 6.04 23.59
C GLU A 800 24.66 6.34 23.10
N TYR A 801 25.24 5.44 22.30
CA TYR A 801 26.58 5.53 21.75
C TYR A 801 27.71 5.65 22.80
N CYS A 802 27.44 5.38 24.08
CA CYS A 802 28.45 5.41 25.13
C CYS A 802 29.40 4.19 25.04
N THR A 803 30.25 4.17 24.01
CA THR A 803 31.12 3.02 23.67
C THR A 803 32.23 2.75 24.68
N SER A 804 32.41 3.60 25.69
CA SER A 804 33.35 3.38 26.79
C SER A 804 32.76 2.58 27.96
N LEU A 805 31.43 2.44 28.01
CA LEU A 805 30.71 1.81 29.11
C LEU A 805 30.79 0.28 29.03
N THR A 806 31.34 -0.35 30.08
CA THR A 806 31.52 -1.81 30.18
C THR A 806 30.52 -2.47 31.14
N SER A 807 30.04 -1.74 32.15
CA SER A 807 29.00 -2.24 33.06
C SER A 807 28.11 -1.13 33.63
N VAL A 808 26.86 -1.49 33.93
CA VAL A 808 25.87 -0.60 34.55
C VAL A 808 25.17 -1.33 35.69
N THR A 809 25.18 -0.71 36.87
CA THR A 809 24.40 -1.13 38.03
C THR A 809 23.19 -0.21 38.17
N ILE A 810 21.99 -0.79 38.04
CA ILE A 810 20.71 -0.08 38.11
C ILE A 810 20.00 -0.47 39.41
N PRO A 811 19.66 0.46 40.32
CA PRO A 811 19.04 0.15 41.60
C PRO A 811 17.53 -0.14 41.47
N ASP A 812 16.96 -0.82 42.46
CA ASP A 812 15.53 -1.16 42.54
C ASP A 812 14.58 0.05 42.61
N SER A 813 15.12 1.27 42.78
CA SER A 813 14.30 2.48 42.67
C SER A 813 13.91 2.80 41.23
N VAL A 814 14.64 2.31 40.22
CA VAL A 814 14.38 2.58 38.80
C VAL A 814 13.22 1.72 38.31
N THR A 815 12.09 2.33 37.96
CA THR A 815 10.89 1.64 37.48
C THR A 815 10.80 1.59 35.95
N SER A 816 11.57 2.41 35.23
CA SER A 816 11.55 2.46 33.77
C SER A 816 12.93 2.78 33.17
N ILE A 817 13.25 2.12 32.06
CA ILE A 817 14.41 2.39 31.21
C ILE A 817 13.86 2.78 29.83
N GLY A 818 14.20 3.98 29.37
CA GLY A 818 13.68 4.56 28.14
C GLY A 818 14.16 3.85 26.87
N GLU A 819 13.54 4.23 25.75
CA GLU A 819 13.89 3.72 24.42
C GLU A 819 15.32 4.12 24.04
N ASP A 820 16.03 3.22 23.36
CA ASP A 820 17.42 3.42 22.93
C ASP A 820 18.41 3.80 24.08
N ALA A 821 18.03 3.65 25.36
CA ALA A 821 18.80 4.16 26.50
C ALA A 821 20.26 3.66 26.55
N PHE A 822 20.53 2.44 26.06
CA PHE A 822 21.88 1.88 25.91
C PHE A 822 22.18 1.46 24.45
N TYR A 823 21.49 2.04 23.47
CA TYR A 823 21.71 1.73 22.05
C TYR A 823 23.16 2.05 21.65
N ASN A 824 23.80 1.14 20.90
CA ASN A 824 25.21 1.22 20.51
C ASN A 824 26.23 1.33 21.68
N CYS A 825 25.90 0.85 22.88
CA CYS A 825 26.88 0.63 23.96
C CYS A 825 27.74 -0.61 23.66
N THR A 826 28.58 -0.56 22.62
CA THR A 826 29.28 -1.72 22.06
C THR A 826 30.23 -2.45 23.02
N SER A 827 30.69 -1.76 24.07
CA SER A 827 31.59 -2.31 25.09
C SER A 827 30.87 -2.85 26.34
N LEU A 828 29.55 -2.73 26.42
CA LEU A 828 28.77 -3.17 27.58
C LEU A 828 28.80 -4.70 27.66
N GLU A 829 29.41 -5.25 28.71
CA GLU A 829 29.62 -6.70 28.88
C GLU A 829 28.50 -7.38 29.69
N SER A 830 27.92 -6.64 30.63
CA SER A 830 26.83 -7.09 31.49
C SER A 830 25.93 -5.94 31.95
N VAL A 831 24.64 -6.24 32.11
CA VAL A 831 23.65 -5.33 32.70
C VAL A 831 22.71 -6.13 33.62
N THR A 832 22.43 -5.58 34.79
CA THR A 832 21.41 -6.12 35.70
C THR A 832 20.19 -5.21 35.65
N ILE A 833 19.08 -5.73 35.13
CA ILE A 833 17.79 -5.02 35.10
C ILE A 833 17.10 -5.29 36.45
N PRO A 834 16.67 -4.26 37.20
CA PRO A 834 16.10 -4.44 38.54
C PRO A 834 14.64 -4.94 38.49
N ASN A 835 14.19 -5.60 39.57
CA ASN A 835 12.85 -6.19 39.68
C ASN A 835 11.70 -5.15 39.71
N SER A 836 12.04 -3.86 39.70
CA SER A 836 11.10 -2.74 39.57
C SER A 836 10.73 -2.41 38.13
N VAL A 837 11.49 -2.90 37.14
CA VAL A 837 11.23 -2.67 35.71
C VAL A 837 10.22 -3.68 35.17
N THR A 838 9.18 -3.20 34.51
CA THR A 838 8.10 -4.04 33.96
C THR A 838 8.20 -4.27 32.45
N THR A 839 9.00 -3.48 31.74
CA THR A 839 9.14 -3.57 30.28
C THR A 839 10.57 -3.25 29.87
N ILE A 840 11.10 -4.02 28.92
CA ILE A 840 12.33 -3.65 28.20
C ILE A 840 11.89 -2.92 26.94
N ALA A 841 12.18 -1.62 26.83
CA ALA A 841 11.67 -0.76 25.78
C ALA A 841 12.34 -0.99 24.41
N TYR A 842 11.81 -0.35 23.37
CA TYR A 842 12.33 -0.37 22.00
C TYR A 842 13.85 -0.13 21.97
N ARG A 843 14.58 -1.04 21.31
CA ARG A 843 16.04 -0.93 21.07
C ARG A 843 16.93 -0.67 22.29
N THR A 844 16.45 -0.89 23.52
CA THR A 844 17.16 -0.54 24.76
C THR A 844 18.62 -0.97 24.78
N PHE A 845 18.95 -2.19 24.34
CA PHE A 845 20.31 -2.75 24.28
C PHE A 845 20.76 -3.09 22.85
N TYR A 846 20.20 -2.42 21.84
CA TYR A 846 20.56 -2.65 20.45
C TYR A 846 22.06 -2.45 20.21
N ASN A 847 22.69 -3.39 19.50
CA ASN A 847 24.10 -3.39 19.15
C ASN A 847 25.05 -3.29 20.36
N CYS A 848 24.63 -3.81 21.53
CA CYS A 848 25.53 -4.08 22.65
C CYS A 848 26.36 -5.34 22.35
N THR A 849 27.29 -5.24 21.40
CA THR A 849 28.00 -6.38 20.81
C THR A 849 28.85 -7.18 21.80
N SER A 850 29.26 -6.58 22.91
CA SER A 850 30.04 -7.24 23.98
C SER A 850 29.18 -7.87 25.07
N LEU A 851 27.85 -7.69 25.02
CA LEU A 851 26.94 -8.14 26.09
C LEU A 851 26.91 -9.68 26.10
N THR A 852 27.45 -10.29 27.16
CA THR A 852 27.62 -11.74 27.25
C THR A 852 26.44 -12.44 27.94
N SER A 853 25.78 -11.72 28.84
CA SER A 853 24.62 -12.17 29.60
C SER A 853 23.73 -10.99 29.97
N VAL A 854 22.42 -11.24 30.05
CA VAL A 854 21.43 -10.32 30.60
C VAL A 854 20.51 -11.09 31.54
N THR A 855 20.29 -10.55 32.74
CA THR A 855 19.28 -11.08 33.65
C THR A 855 18.00 -10.28 33.48
N ILE A 856 16.97 -10.90 32.90
CA ILE A 856 15.63 -10.31 32.77
C ILE A 856 14.84 -10.67 34.05
N PRO A 857 14.45 -9.69 34.88
CA PRO A 857 13.76 -9.97 36.13
C PRO A 857 12.32 -10.42 35.91
N GLY A 858 11.79 -11.23 36.84
CA GLY A 858 10.41 -11.76 36.77
C GLY A 858 9.30 -10.73 36.93
N SER A 859 9.63 -9.45 36.98
CA SER A 859 8.69 -8.32 36.88
C SER A 859 8.41 -7.90 35.44
N VAL A 860 9.28 -8.28 34.48
CA VAL A 860 9.16 -7.86 33.08
C VAL A 860 8.03 -8.62 32.40
N THR A 861 7.06 -7.91 31.85
CA THR A 861 5.91 -8.47 31.14
C THR A 861 6.08 -8.46 29.62
N SER A 862 6.98 -7.64 29.08
CA SER A 862 7.21 -7.54 27.63
C SER A 862 8.66 -7.18 27.28
N ILE A 863 9.15 -7.78 26.21
CA ILE A 863 10.43 -7.43 25.57
C ILE A 863 10.11 -6.69 24.28
N GLY A 864 10.49 -5.41 24.20
CA GLY A 864 10.20 -4.54 23.06
C GLY A 864 10.98 -4.89 21.80
N ASP A 865 10.57 -4.28 20.68
CA ASP A 865 11.17 -4.57 19.37
C ASP A 865 12.66 -4.19 19.35
N SER A 866 13.46 -5.07 18.74
CA SER A 866 14.91 -4.93 18.59
C SER A 866 15.69 -4.73 19.91
N ALA A 867 15.09 -5.03 21.07
CA ALA A 867 15.66 -4.74 22.38
C ALA A 867 17.08 -5.26 22.58
N PHE A 868 17.40 -6.46 22.05
CA PHE A 868 18.72 -7.09 22.09
C PHE A 868 19.30 -7.38 20.70
N ARG A 869 18.81 -6.71 19.65
CA ARG A 869 19.30 -6.91 18.28
C ARG A 869 20.81 -6.67 18.19
N ASN A 870 21.54 -7.54 17.48
CA ASN A 870 23.00 -7.50 17.34
C ASN A 870 23.78 -7.63 18.66
N CYS A 871 23.21 -8.22 19.71
CA CYS A 871 23.99 -8.64 20.90
C CYS A 871 24.79 -9.91 20.58
N THR A 872 25.78 -9.79 19.70
CA THR A 872 26.49 -10.94 19.10
C THR A 872 27.26 -11.81 20.08
N SER A 873 27.61 -11.30 21.26
CA SER A 873 28.29 -12.06 22.32
C SER A 873 27.33 -12.70 23.33
N LEU A 874 26.02 -12.47 23.21
CA LEU A 874 25.02 -12.98 24.16
C LEU A 874 24.93 -14.50 24.03
N THR A 875 25.33 -15.22 25.09
CA THR A 875 25.45 -16.69 25.04
C THR A 875 24.18 -17.42 25.46
N SER A 876 23.41 -16.82 26.37
CA SER A 876 22.14 -17.35 26.88
C SER A 876 21.25 -16.20 27.34
N VAL A 877 19.94 -16.41 27.25
CA VAL A 877 18.94 -15.51 27.82
C VAL A 877 17.86 -16.35 28.51
N THR A 878 17.55 -16.02 29.76
CA THR A 878 16.41 -16.57 30.48
C THR A 878 15.27 -15.57 30.40
N ILE A 879 14.21 -15.91 29.67
CA ILE A 879 12.99 -15.11 29.59
C ILE A 879 12.07 -15.59 30.72
N PRO A 880 11.69 -14.73 31.68
CA PRO A 880 10.91 -15.15 32.85
C PRO A 880 9.42 -15.36 32.52
N ASP A 881 8.74 -16.20 33.31
CA ASP A 881 7.32 -16.56 33.20
C ASP A 881 6.32 -15.39 33.28
N SER A 882 6.80 -14.19 33.56
CA SER A 882 6.01 -12.97 33.51
C SER A 882 5.87 -12.40 32.09
N VAL A 883 6.76 -12.76 31.15
CA VAL A 883 6.81 -12.20 29.80
C VAL A 883 5.71 -12.79 28.93
N THR A 884 4.81 -11.95 28.42
CA THR A 884 3.70 -12.39 27.56
C THR A 884 3.99 -12.22 26.07
N SER A 885 4.97 -11.39 25.70
CA SER A 885 5.31 -11.12 24.30
C SER A 885 6.81 -10.85 24.08
N ILE A 886 7.31 -11.33 22.94
CA ILE A 886 8.65 -11.08 22.43
C ILE A 886 8.51 -10.25 21.15
N GLY A 887 9.03 -9.01 21.17
CA GLY A 887 8.92 -8.05 20.07
C GLY A 887 9.68 -8.44 18.79
N TRP A 888 9.42 -7.69 17.72
CA TRP A 888 10.05 -7.89 16.41
C TRP A 888 11.56 -7.70 16.48
N ASN A 889 12.32 -8.59 15.84
CA ASN A 889 13.79 -8.59 15.87
C ASN A 889 14.42 -8.60 17.28
N ALA A 890 13.69 -8.95 18.35
CA ALA A 890 14.15 -8.77 19.73
C ALA A 890 15.55 -9.34 19.99
N PHE A 891 15.87 -10.51 19.42
CA PHE A 891 17.18 -11.17 19.50
C PHE A 891 17.82 -11.39 18.12
N TYR A 892 17.44 -10.60 17.10
CA TYR A 892 18.02 -10.70 15.75
C TYR A 892 19.54 -10.62 15.80
N ASN A 893 20.23 -11.53 15.09
CA ASN A 893 21.68 -11.61 14.97
C ASN A 893 22.41 -11.72 16.33
N CYS A 894 21.79 -12.39 17.32
CA CYS A 894 22.48 -12.86 18.53
C CYS A 894 23.25 -14.16 18.22
N THR A 895 24.32 -14.04 17.44
CA THR A 895 25.02 -15.20 16.83
C THR A 895 25.62 -16.18 17.84
N SER A 896 25.95 -15.76 19.06
CA SER A 896 26.46 -16.63 20.13
C SER A 896 25.36 -17.27 20.99
N LEU A 897 24.07 -16.96 20.75
CA LEU A 897 22.97 -17.44 21.58
C LEU A 897 22.79 -18.94 21.37
N ALA A 898 23.21 -19.74 22.34
CA ALA A 898 23.22 -21.20 22.24
C ALA A 898 21.90 -21.84 22.67
N SER A 899 21.19 -21.21 23.61
CA SER A 899 19.90 -21.66 24.10
C SER A 899 19.00 -20.48 24.47
N VAL A 900 17.69 -20.67 24.26
CA VAL A 900 16.62 -19.80 24.76
C VAL A 900 15.50 -20.66 25.32
N THR A 901 15.00 -20.28 26.49
CA THR A 901 13.78 -20.85 27.06
C THR A 901 12.66 -19.83 26.90
N ILE A 902 11.65 -20.16 26.10
CA ILE A 902 10.44 -19.36 25.92
C ILE A 902 9.42 -19.84 26.97
N PRO A 903 8.95 -18.99 27.89
CA PRO A 903 8.07 -19.42 28.98
C PRO A 903 6.61 -19.56 28.55
N ASP A 904 5.84 -20.37 29.30
CA ASP A 904 4.42 -20.68 29.08
C ASP A 904 3.46 -19.46 29.12
N SER A 905 3.98 -18.28 29.45
CA SER A 905 3.24 -17.03 29.39
C SER A 905 3.25 -16.38 28.00
N VAL A 906 4.18 -16.76 27.12
CA VAL A 906 4.34 -16.15 25.79
C VAL A 906 3.28 -16.69 24.83
N THR A 907 2.46 -15.79 24.27
CA THR A 907 1.40 -16.19 23.33
C THR A 907 1.81 -16.11 21.86
N SER A 908 2.85 -15.34 21.55
CA SER A 908 3.33 -15.11 20.18
C SER A 908 4.82 -14.79 20.12
N ILE A 909 5.51 -15.33 19.12
CA ILE A 909 6.90 -15.00 18.79
C ILE A 909 6.91 -14.00 17.63
N GLY A 910 7.47 -12.81 17.84
CA GLY A 910 7.50 -11.74 16.84
C GLY A 910 8.28 -12.08 15.57
N TRP A 911 8.05 -11.32 14.51
CA TRP A 911 8.78 -11.44 13.24
C TRP A 911 10.28 -11.31 13.46
N ASN A 912 11.06 -12.19 12.81
CA ASN A 912 12.52 -12.19 12.83
C ASN A 912 13.14 -12.24 14.26
N ALA A 913 12.38 -12.68 15.28
CA ALA A 913 12.75 -12.54 16.69
C ALA A 913 14.10 -13.18 17.02
N PHE A 914 14.41 -14.34 16.44
CA PHE A 914 15.65 -15.09 16.62
C PHE A 914 16.39 -15.32 15.29
N GLU A 915 16.12 -14.52 14.26
CA GLU A 915 16.81 -14.62 12.97
C GLU A 915 18.33 -14.47 13.15
N TYR A 916 19.13 -15.24 12.40
CA TYR A 916 20.60 -15.30 12.49
C TYR A 916 21.16 -15.70 13.88
N CYS A 917 20.37 -16.34 14.75
CA CYS A 917 20.88 -16.99 15.97
C CYS A 917 21.61 -18.30 15.62
N THR A 918 22.75 -18.19 14.94
CA THR A 918 23.44 -19.33 14.30
C THR A 918 24.00 -20.38 15.26
N SER A 919 24.17 -20.06 16.55
CA SER A 919 24.60 -21.01 17.59
C SER A 919 23.45 -21.72 18.29
N LEU A 920 22.19 -21.37 18.01
CA LEU A 920 21.02 -21.88 18.72
C LEU A 920 20.79 -23.36 18.38
N THR A 921 20.96 -24.26 19.35
CA THR A 921 20.91 -25.72 19.09
C THR A 921 19.53 -26.34 19.26
N SER A 922 18.71 -25.77 20.14
CA SER A 922 17.35 -26.21 20.46
C SER A 922 16.50 -25.03 20.92
N VAL A 923 15.20 -25.11 20.66
CA VAL A 923 14.19 -24.15 21.14
C VAL A 923 12.99 -24.95 21.61
N THR A 924 12.52 -24.66 22.82
CA THR A 924 11.24 -25.16 23.32
C THR A 924 10.20 -24.08 23.11
N ILE A 925 9.19 -24.37 22.28
CA ILE A 925 8.03 -23.51 22.08
C ILE A 925 6.93 -24.01 23.03
N PRO A 926 6.43 -23.18 23.95
CA PRO A 926 5.44 -23.61 24.94
C PRO A 926 4.01 -23.69 24.38
N ASP A 927 3.15 -24.47 25.03
CA ASP A 927 1.74 -24.70 24.67
C ASP A 927 0.85 -23.45 24.69
N SER A 928 1.38 -22.30 25.12
CA SER A 928 0.72 -21.01 25.06
C SER A 928 0.86 -20.31 23.71
N VAL A 929 1.85 -20.68 22.90
CA VAL A 929 2.13 -20.03 21.62
C VAL A 929 1.10 -20.47 20.59
N THR A 930 0.37 -19.51 20.01
CA THR A 930 -0.63 -19.79 18.97
C THR A 930 -0.11 -19.57 17.56
N SER A 931 0.98 -18.81 17.40
CA SER A 931 1.54 -18.49 16.09
C SER A 931 3.05 -18.23 16.14
N ILE A 932 3.76 -18.68 15.11
CA ILE A 932 5.19 -18.41 14.90
C ILE A 932 5.32 -17.41 13.75
N GLY A 933 5.93 -16.25 14.03
CA GLY A 933 6.05 -15.16 13.06
C GLY A 933 6.96 -15.44 11.86
N ASP A 934 6.83 -14.61 10.82
CA ASP A 934 7.68 -14.65 9.64
C ASP A 934 9.17 -14.53 10.02
N SER A 935 10.01 -15.37 9.39
CA SER A 935 11.45 -15.46 9.62
C SER A 935 11.89 -15.61 11.09
N ALA A 936 11.00 -16.03 12.01
CA ALA A 936 11.26 -16.03 13.45
C ALA A 936 12.57 -16.74 13.84
N PHE A 937 12.93 -17.82 13.13
CA PHE A 937 14.15 -18.61 13.30
C PHE A 937 14.94 -18.75 11.99
N TYR A 938 14.80 -17.79 11.07
CA TYR A 938 15.54 -17.80 9.81
C TYR A 938 17.06 -17.86 10.04
N TYR A 939 17.76 -18.72 9.31
CA TYR A 939 19.21 -18.90 9.38
C TYR A 939 19.74 -19.37 10.76
N CYS A 940 18.90 -20.04 11.57
CA CYS A 940 19.32 -20.74 12.80
C CYS A 940 20.05 -22.06 12.44
N THR A 941 21.23 -21.96 11.85
CA THR A 941 21.94 -23.09 11.22
C THR A 941 22.33 -24.24 12.15
N SER A 942 22.38 -24.02 13.46
CA SER A 942 22.70 -25.06 14.46
C SER A 942 21.46 -25.73 15.07
N LEU A 943 20.24 -25.30 14.73
CA LEU A 943 19.01 -25.85 15.29
C LEU A 943 18.84 -27.29 14.80
N THR A 944 18.81 -28.26 15.71
CA THR A 944 18.83 -29.69 15.36
C THR A 944 17.47 -30.35 15.43
N SER A 945 16.67 -30.00 16.43
CA SER A 945 15.32 -30.51 16.65
C SER A 945 14.46 -29.44 17.32
N MET A 946 13.16 -29.53 17.08
CA MET A 946 12.17 -28.70 17.75
C MET A 946 10.81 -29.39 17.76
N THR A 947 9.98 -29.04 18.74
CA THR A 947 8.59 -29.49 18.84
C THR A 947 7.67 -28.28 18.66
N ILE A 948 6.71 -28.38 17.75
CA ILE A 948 5.64 -27.40 17.59
C ILE A 948 4.45 -27.88 18.45
N PRO A 949 4.01 -27.10 19.46
CA PRO A 949 2.92 -27.52 20.34
C PRO A 949 1.56 -27.45 19.65
N ASN A 950 0.60 -28.25 20.12
CA ASN A 950 -0.77 -28.36 19.59
C ASN A 950 -1.59 -27.05 19.67
N SER A 951 -1.05 -26.02 20.33
CA SER A 951 -1.65 -24.69 20.38
C SER A 951 -1.37 -23.86 19.12
N VAL A 952 -0.33 -24.20 18.36
CA VAL A 952 0.08 -23.42 17.18
C VAL A 952 -0.90 -23.66 16.05
N THR A 953 -1.45 -22.58 15.51
CA THR A 953 -2.37 -22.60 14.36
C THR A 953 -1.73 -22.14 13.07
N SER A 954 -0.62 -21.40 13.13
CA SER A 954 0.06 -20.85 11.95
C SER A 954 1.58 -20.72 12.11
N ILE A 955 2.30 -21.07 11.04
CA ILE A 955 3.76 -20.89 10.89
C ILE A 955 4.00 -19.87 9.77
N GLY A 956 4.73 -18.78 10.05
CA GLY A 956 4.97 -17.68 9.10
C GLY A 956 5.90 -18.02 7.92
N ASN A 957 6.00 -17.09 6.96
CA ASN A 957 6.89 -17.20 5.81
C ASN A 957 8.35 -17.27 6.26
N TYR A 958 9.17 -18.12 5.63
CA TYR A 958 10.60 -18.30 5.96
C TYR A 958 10.92 -18.62 7.44
N ALA A 959 9.92 -18.99 8.26
CA ALA A 959 10.06 -19.07 9.72
C ALA A 959 11.25 -19.90 10.20
N PHE A 960 11.56 -20.99 9.51
CA PHE A 960 12.69 -21.90 9.76
C PHE A 960 13.61 -22.04 8.54
N SER A 961 13.53 -21.12 7.58
CA SER A 961 14.32 -21.22 6.37
C SER A 961 15.82 -21.14 6.69
N ASP A 962 16.62 -21.90 5.96
CA ASP A 962 18.07 -22.11 6.17
C ASP A 962 18.45 -22.70 7.56
N CYS A 963 17.53 -23.36 8.27
CA CYS A 963 17.84 -24.21 9.43
C CYS A 963 18.50 -25.53 8.99
N THR A 964 19.69 -25.45 8.41
CA THR A 964 20.38 -26.56 7.71
C THR A 964 20.73 -27.78 8.58
N SER A 965 20.72 -27.66 9.90
CA SER A 965 20.93 -28.77 10.84
C SER A 965 19.65 -29.42 11.34
N LEU A 966 18.47 -28.89 11.01
CA LEU A 966 17.19 -29.38 11.50
C LEU A 966 16.90 -30.75 10.88
N THR A 967 16.88 -31.80 11.70
CA THR A 967 16.70 -33.18 11.24
C THR A 967 15.25 -33.64 11.32
N SER A 968 14.50 -33.13 12.29
CA SER A 968 13.10 -33.49 12.49
C SER A 968 12.29 -32.33 13.03
N VAL A 969 11.04 -32.26 12.60
CA VAL A 969 10.01 -31.39 13.18
C VAL A 969 8.70 -32.17 13.24
N THR A 970 8.02 -32.12 14.38
CA THR A 970 6.65 -32.60 14.50
C THR A 970 5.72 -31.41 14.35
N ILE A 971 4.83 -31.44 13.35
CA ILE A 971 3.83 -30.41 13.11
C ILE A 971 2.44 -30.96 13.46
N PRO A 972 1.73 -30.38 14.44
CA PRO A 972 0.44 -30.87 14.89
C PRO A 972 -0.71 -30.46 13.96
N ASP A 973 -1.83 -31.17 14.04
CA ASP A 973 -3.03 -30.93 13.23
C ASP A 973 -3.72 -29.59 13.47
N SER A 974 -3.41 -28.95 14.60
CA SER A 974 -3.85 -27.59 14.88
C SER A 974 -3.31 -26.58 13.87
N VAL A 975 -2.20 -26.88 13.20
CA VAL A 975 -1.60 -25.99 12.19
C VAL A 975 -2.46 -25.99 10.94
N THR A 976 -3.07 -24.84 10.66
CA THR A 976 -3.96 -24.61 9.51
C THR A 976 -3.32 -23.75 8.43
N SER A 977 -2.10 -23.25 8.65
CA SER A 977 -1.35 -22.44 7.71
C SER A 977 0.16 -22.57 7.94
N ILE A 978 0.91 -22.77 6.86
CA ILE A 978 2.37 -22.74 6.81
C ILE A 978 2.78 -21.81 5.67
N GLY A 979 3.55 -20.78 6.00
CA GLY A 979 3.96 -19.74 5.07
C GLY A 979 4.90 -20.24 3.97
N TYR A 980 5.02 -19.42 2.92
CA TYR A 980 5.91 -19.68 1.80
C TYR A 980 7.35 -19.88 2.29
N ASP A 981 8.02 -20.92 1.77
CA ASP A 981 9.41 -21.26 2.09
C ASP A 981 9.71 -21.39 3.60
N ALA A 982 8.70 -21.63 4.46
CA ALA A 982 8.87 -21.75 5.91
C ALA A 982 10.00 -22.71 6.31
N PHE A 983 10.23 -23.79 5.56
CA PHE A 983 11.31 -24.76 5.78
C PHE A 983 12.30 -24.85 4.60
N TRP A 984 12.39 -23.81 3.77
CA TRP A 984 13.35 -23.79 2.66
C TRP A 984 14.79 -23.94 3.16
N GLY A 985 15.66 -24.62 2.40
CA GLY A 985 17.05 -24.86 2.81
C GLY A 985 17.24 -25.88 3.95
N CYS A 986 16.16 -26.43 4.56
CA CYS A 986 16.23 -27.46 5.59
C CYS A 986 16.53 -28.87 5.01
N SER A 987 17.70 -29.03 4.39
CA SER A 987 18.06 -30.20 3.58
C SER A 987 18.07 -31.57 4.29
N LYS A 988 18.06 -31.60 5.62
CA LYS A 988 18.07 -32.84 6.43
C LYS A 988 16.72 -33.15 7.07
N LEU A 989 15.71 -32.31 6.83
CA LEU A 989 14.44 -32.34 7.55
C LEU A 989 13.61 -33.56 7.17
N THR A 990 13.15 -34.30 8.17
CA THR A 990 12.01 -35.21 8.09
C THR A 990 10.84 -34.60 8.88
N MET A 991 9.73 -34.31 8.21
CA MET A 991 8.53 -33.76 8.83
C MET A 991 7.62 -34.88 9.34
N TYR A 992 7.26 -34.85 10.62
CA TYR A 992 6.24 -35.73 11.19
C TYR A 992 4.93 -34.95 11.25
N CYS A 993 3.89 -35.46 10.59
CA CYS A 993 2.58 -34.81 10.50
C CYS A 993 1.47 -35.88 10.45
N TYR A 994 0.21 -35.49 10.60
CA TYR A 994 -0.89 -36.44 10.50
C TYR A 994 -1.55 -36.42 9.12
N SER A 995 -2.36 -37.43 8.83
CA SER A 995 -2.96 -37.63 7.52
C SER A 995 -4.08 -36.61 7.26
N GLY A 996 -4.08 -36.00 6.07
CA GLY A 996 -5.00 -34.92 5.69
C GLY A 996 -4.68 -33.58 6.33
N SER A 997 -3.59 -33.48 7.12
CA SER A 997 -3.18 -32.24 7.78
C SER A 997 -2.65 -31.21 6.78
N TYR A 998 -2.64 -29.93 7.19
CA TYR A 998 -2.03 -28.87 6.39
C TYR A 998 -0.52 -29.12 6.20
N ALA A 999 0.13 -29.71 7.20
CA ALA A 999 1.54 -30.07 7.16
C ALA A 999 1.85 -31.15 6.11
N GLU A 1000 0.99 -32.16 5.97
CA GLU A 1000 1.11 -33.13 4.88
C GLU A 1000 1.02 -32.45 3.50
N THR A 1001 0.00 -31.60 3.30
CA THR A 1001 -0.19 -30.86 2.04
C THR A 1001 1.05 -30.02 1.71
N TYR A 1002 1.54 -29.27 2.70
CA TYR A 1002 2.73 -28.44 2.57
C TYR A 1002 3.98 -29.27 2.22
N ALA A 1003 4.17 -30.42 2.88
CA ALA A 1003 5.31 -31.30 2.61
C ALA A 1003 5.29 -31.83 1.17
N ILE A 1004 4.10 -32.22 0.67
CA ILE A 1004 3.91 -32.69 -0.70
C ILE A 1004 4.24 -31.57 -1.71
N GLU A 1005 3.65 -30.38 -1.52
CA GLU A 1005 3.84 -29.24 -2.42
C GLU A 1005 5.30 -28.79 -2.51
N ASN A 1006 6.05 -28.91 -1.42
CA ASN A 1006 7.45 -28.48 -1.33
C ASN A 1006 8.46 -29.63 -1.48
N SER A 1007 8.00 -30.84 -1.84
CA SER A 1007 8.84 -32.03 -1.99
C SER A 1007 9.71 -32.33 -0.75
N LEU A 1008 9.19 -32.04 0.44
CA LEU A 1008 9.84 -32.34 1.71
C LEU A 1008 9.62 -33.82 2.08
N LYS A 1009 10.63 -34.43 2.71
CA LYS A 1009 10.47 -35.78 3.27
C LYS A 1009 9.54 -35.69 4.49
N TYR A 1010 8.48 -36.50 4.50
CA TYR A 1010 7.55 -36.56 5.62
C TYR A 1010 7.20 -38.01 6.03
N ILE A 1011 6.75 -38.18 7.27
CA ILE A 1011 6.26 -39.43 7.86
C ILE A 1011 4.90 -39.14 8.51
N LEU A 1012 3.90 -39.95 8.17
CA LEU A 1012 2.57 -39.85 8.78
C LEU A 1012 2.59 -40.46 10.18
N LEU A 1013 2.11 -39.68 11.15
CA LEU A 1013 1.90 -40.13 12.52
C LEU A 1013 0.58 -40.90 12.61
N PRO A 1014 0.54 -42.02 13.36
CA PRO A 1014 -0.69 -42.78 13.60
C PRO A 1014 -1.68 -42.01 14.49
N GLU A 1015 -2.97 -42.25 14.28
CA GLU A 1015 -4.07 -41.61 15.03
C GLU A 1015 -5.02 -42.64 15.66
N GLY A 1016 -5.43 -42.43 16.92
CA GLY A 1016 -6.52 -43.19 17.55
C GLY A 1016 -6.61 -42.99 19.07
N GLU A 1017 -7.81 -42.67 19.57
CA GLU A 1017 -8.03 -42.28 20.97
C GLU A 1017 -7.63 -43.36 22.01
N ASP A 1018 -7.74 -44.64 21.63
CA ASP A 1018 -7.45 -45.77 22.52
C ASP A 1018 -5.97 -46.18 22.53
N PHE A 1019 -5.17 -45.63 21.62
CA PHE A 1019 -3.78 -46.03 21.37
C PHE A 1019 -2.80 -44.97 21.88
N ILE A 1020 -1.68 -45.42 22.44
CA ILE A 1020 -0.62 -44.56 22.95
C ILE A 1020 0.60 -44.75 22.06
N PHE A 1021 1.02 -43.68 21.39
CA PHE A 1021 2.14 -43.69 20.45
C PHE A 1021 3.34 -42.91 20.99
N ASP A 1022 4.54 -43.43 20.74
CA ASP A 1022 5.78 -42.66 20.74
C ASP A 1022 6.23 -42.50 19.28
N LEU A 1023 5.98 -41.33 18.70
CA LEU A 1023 6.04 -41.09 17.26
C LEU A 1023 5.23 -42.13 16.47
N THR A 1024 5.89 -43.09 15.83
CA THR A 1024 5.27 -44.16 15.03
C THR A 1024 5.23 -45.51 15.74
N VAL A 1025 5.73 -45.60 16.98
CA VAL A 1025 5.76 -46.85 17.76
C VAL A 1025 4.53 -46.92 18.64
N LEU A 1026 3.76 -48.01 18.56
CA LEU A 1026 2.65 -48.25 19.47
C LEU A 1026 3.17 -48.76 20.81
N VAL A 1027 3.11 -47.93 21.85
CA VAL A 1027 3.66 -48.26 23.19
C VAL A 1027 2.60 -48.65 24.21
N GLY A 1028 1.32 -48.53 23.88
CA GLY A 1028 0.25 -48.92 24.80
C GLY A 1028 -1.15 -48.88 24.18
N TYR A 1029 -2.07 -49.66 24.75
CA TYR A 1029 -3.49 -49.67 24.39
C TYR A 1029 -4.39 -49.60 25.63
N THR A 1030 -5.37 -48.69 25.62
CA THR A 1030 -6.27 -48.41 26.75
C THR A 1030 -7.75 -48.65 26.45
N GLY A 1031 -8.07 -49.07 25.23
CA GLY A 1031 -9.46 -49.25 24.78
C GLY A 1031 -10.21 -50.38 25.48
N SER A 1032 -11.52 -50.42 25.27
CA SER A 1032 -12.44 -51.32 25.98
C SER A 1032 -12.28 -52.81 25.63
N GLY A 1033 -11.48 -53.17 24.63
CA GLY A 1033 -11.32 -54.53 24.10
C GLY A 1033 -12.31 -54.88 22.99
N GLY A 1034 -12.35 -56.16 22.61
CA GLY A 1034 -13.02 -56.67 21.40
C GLY A 1034 -12.06 -56.78 20.22
N ASP A 1035 -12.57 -56.53 19.01
CA ASP A 1035 -11.78 -56.51 17.78
C ASP A 1035 -11.04 -55.18 17.66
N VAL A 1036 -9.72 -55.23 17.62
CA VAL A 1036 -8.83 -54.06 17.60
C VAL A 1036 -8.16 -53.95 16.24
N ILE A 1037 -8.32 -52.79 15.58
CA ILE A 1037 -7.59 -52.47 14.35
C ILE A 1037 -6.55 -51.42 14.72
N ILE A 1038 -5.27 -51.76 14.61
CA ILE A 1038 -4.18 -50.83 14.89
C ILE A 1038 -4.12 -49.81 13.74
N PRO A 1039 -4.03 -48.49 14.03
CA PRO A 1039 -4.04 -47.46 12.99
C PRO A 1039 -2.85 -47.53 12.02
N GLU A 1040 -3.10 -47.20 10.75
CA GLU A 1040 -2.04 -47.04 9.73
C GLU A 1040 -0.97 -46.02 10.19
N GLY A 1041 0.29 -46.21 9.75
CA GLY A 1041 1.43 -45.37 10.14
C GLY A 1041 2.20 -45.87 11.37
N VAL A 1042 1.74 -46.95 12.02
CA VAL A 1042 2.51 -47.64 13.06
C VAL A 1042 3.65 -48.44 12.42
N THR A 1043 4.87 -48.29 12.94
CA THR A 1043 6.08 -48.97 12.42
C THR A 1043 6.49 -50.18 13.26
N SER A 1044 6.13 -50.21 14.55
CA SER A 1044 6.37 -51.36 15.44
C SER A 1044 5.41 -51.36 16.63
N ILE A 1045 5.20 -52.56 17.19
CA ILE A 1045 4.46 -52.75 18.44
C ILE A 1045 5.48 -52.85 19.56
N GLY A 1046 5.49 -51.88 20.46
CA GLY A 1046 6.45 -51.77 21.55
C GLY A 1046 6.29 -52.84 22.64
N THR A 1047 7.32 -52.96 23.47
CA THR A 1047 7.35 -53.85 24.64
C THR A 1047 6.06 -53.71 25.47
N GLN A 1048 5.37 -54.83 25.70
CA GLN A 1048 4.16 -54.91 26.52
C GLN A 1048 2.99 -54.01 26.10
N ALA A 1049 2.93 -53.52 24.86
CA ALA A 1049 1.91 -52.55 24.41
C ALA A 1049 0.45 -53.00 24.67
N PHE A 1050 0.17 -54.30 24.62
CA PHE A 1050 -1.13 -54.92 24.91
C PHE A 1050 -1.11 -55.87 26.12
N ALA A 1051 0.01 -55.98 26.84
CA ALA A 1051 0.18 -56.99 27.88
C ALA A 1051 -0.97 -57.01 28.91
N LEU A 1052 -1.36 -58.21 29.33
CA LEU A 1052 -2.43 -58.47 30.31
C LEU A 1052 -3.83 -58.03 29.87
N ASN A 1053 -4.02 -57.60 28.61
CA ASN A 1053 -5.32 -57.20 28.11
C ASN A 1053 -6.19 -58.42 27.82
N ASN A 1054 -7.09 -58.73 28.75
CA ASN A 1054 -8.03 -59.84 28.63
C ASN A 1054 -9.35 -59.45 27.97
N ASN A 1055 -9.47 -58.23 27.44
CA ASN A 1055 -10.70 -57.79 26.80
C ASN A 1055 -10.60 -57.85 25.26
N ILE A 1056 -9.39 -57.84 24.69
CA ILE A 1056 -9.18 -58.00 23.25
C ILE A 1056 -9.49 -59.43 22.81
N THR A 1057 -10.17 -59.57 21.67
CA THR A 1057 -10.56 -60.84 21.04
C THR A 1057 -9.89 -61.03 19.69
N SER A 1058 -9.65 -59.96 18.93
CA SER A 1058 -8.82 -60.01 17.73
C SER A 1058 -8.00 -58.73 17.56
N VAL A 1059 -6.86 -58.84 16.87
CA VAL A 1059 -6.00 -57.69 16.54
C VAL A 1059 -5.62 -57.72 15.07
N THR A 1060 -5.89 -56.64 14.34
CA THR A 1060 -5.40 -56.41 12.98
C THR A 1060 -4.24 -55.43 13.03
N ILE A 1061 -3.06 -55.87 12.60
CA ILE A 1061 -1.85 -55.07 12.56
C ILE A 1061 -1.67 -54.54 11.11
N PRO A 1062 -1.50 -53.22 10.90
CA PRO A 1062 -1.44 -52.60 9.58
C PRO A 1062 -0.13 -52.89 8.84
N GLU A 1063 -0.17 -52.74 7.52
CA GLU A 1063 1.02 -52.82 6.67
C GLU A 1063 2.01 -51.70 7.03
N GLY A 1064 3.31 -52.02 7.15
CA GLY A 1064 4.36 -51.10 7.60
C GLY A 1064 4.91 -51.42 9.00
N VAL A 1065 4.22 -52.23 9.80
CA VAL A 1065 4.77 -52.77 11.04
C VAL A 1065 5.82 -53.84 10.72
N THR A 1066 7.05 -53.66 11.22
CA THR A 1066 8.18 -54.58 10.98
C THR A 1066 8.55 -55.41 12.21
N GLU A 1067 8.07 -55.04 13.40
CA GLU A 1067 8.46 -55.65 14.66
C GLU A 1067 7.29 -55.73 15.66
N ILE A 1068 7.19 -56.86 16.36
CA ILE A 1068 6.37 -57.03 17.56
C ILE A 1068 7.31 -57.31 18.74
N GLY A 1069 7.46 -56.33 19.63
CA GLY A 1069 8.46 -56.31 20.69
C GLY A 1069 8.16 -57.21 21.89
N GLU A 1070 9.15 -57.33 22.78
CA GLU A 1070 9.13 -58.22 23.94
C GLU A 1070 7.81 -58.16 24.74
N GLY A 1071 7.14 -59.30 24.87
CA GLY A 1071 5.91 -59.42 25.64
C GLY A 1071 4.74 -58.57 25.16
N ALA A 1072 4.72 -58.07 23.91
CA ALA A 1072 3.71 -57.14 23.39
C ALA A 1072 2.26 -57.54 23.74
N PHE A 1073 1.91 -58.83 23.63
CA PHE A 1073 0.59 -59.41 23.91
C PHE A 1073 0.60 -60.43 25.05
N VAL A 1074 1.63 -60.43 25.92
CA VAL A 1074 1.75 -61.44 26.98
C VAL A 1074 0.51 -61.45 27.89
N PHE A 1075 -0.04 -62.63 28.19
CA PHE A 1075 -1.24 -62.83 29.00
C PHE A 1075 -2.53 -62.17 28.46
N CYS A 1076 -2.66 -61.97 27.15
CA CYS A 1076 -3.93 -61.61 26.52
C CYS A 1076 -4.84 -62.85 26.38
N LYS A 1077 -5.45 -63.30 27.49
CA LYS A 1077 -6.04 -64.65 27.59
C LYS A 1077 -7.25 -64.90 26.67
N ASN A 1078 -7.93 -63.85 26.24
CA ASN A 1078 -9.12 -63.92 25.38
C ASN A 1078 -8.83 -63.56 23.92
N LEU A 1079 -7.57 -63.31 23.56
CA LEU A 1079 -7.17 -63.02 22.18
C LEU A 1079 -7.27 -64.31 21.35
N GLU A 1080 -8.21 -64.35 20.40
CA GLU A 1080 -8.52 -65.49 19.56
C GLU A 1080 -7.81 -65.44 18.20
N ALA A 1081 -7.61 -64.23 17.64
CA ALA A 1081 -7.01 -64.04 16.32
C ALA A 1081 -6.07 -62.83 16.24
N VAL A 1082 -4.99 -62.95 15.47
CA VAL A 1082 -4.08 -61.84 15.15
C VAL A 1082 -3.76 -61.87 13.66
N SER A 1083 -4.12 -60.81 12.95
CA SER A 1083 -3.76 -60.60 11.55
C SER A 1083 -2.45 -59.82 11.49
N LEU A 1084 -1.40 -60.48 10.99
CA LEU A 1084 -0.05 -59.94 10.84
C LEU A 1084 0.14 -59.35 9.43
N PRO A 1085 0.91 -58.25 9.28
CA PRO A 1085 1.14 -57.61 7.99
C PRO A 1085 2.28 -58.27 7.22
N SER A 1086 2.27 -58.13 5.91
CA SER A 1086 3.31 -58.69 5.03
C SER A 1086 4.70 -58.08 5.26
N THR A 1087 4.80 -56.94 5.95
CA THR A 1087 6.06 -56.26 6.30
C THR A 1087 6.72 -56.75 7.59
N LEU A 1088 6.09 -57.65 8.35
CA LEU A 1088 6.60 -58.06 9.66
C LEU A 1088 7.87 -58.92 9.56
N GLU A 1089 8.97 -58.46 10.15
CA GLU A 1089 10.26 -59.16 10.10
C GLU A 1089 10.57 -59.92 11.39
N THR A 1090 10.11 -59.42 12.54
CA THR A 1090 10.51 -59.96 13.86
C THR A 1090 9.35 -60.08 14.85
N ILE A 1091 9.32 -61.18 15.60
CA ILE A 1091 8.45 -61.40 16.75
C ILE A 1091 9.34 -61.73 17.95
N ASP A 1092 9.46 -60.80 18.88
CA ASP A 1092 10.46 -60.84 19.94
C ASP A 1092 10.05 -61.75 21.14
N ASN A 1093 10.91 -61.84 22.14
CA ASN A 1093 10.79 -62.73 23.29
C ASN A 1093 9.42 -62.59 23.99
N GLY A 1094 8.74 -63.72 24.16
CA GLY A 1094 7.45 -63.77 24.85
C GLY A 1094 6.32 -62.94 24.22
N ALA A 1095 6.45 -62.46 22.99
CA ALA A 1095 5.52 -61.51 22.35
C ALA A 1095 4.04 -61.91 22.48
N PHE A 1096 3.69 -63.19 22.34
CA PHE A 1096 2.35 -63.75 22.47
C PHE A 1096 2.23 -64.77 23.62
N ALA A 1097 3.16 -64.77 24.57
CA ALA A 1097 3.17 -65.80 25.63
C ALA A 1097 1.87 -65.76 26.46
N PHE A 1098 1.33 -66.94 26.75
CA PHE A 1098 0.11 -67.17 27.54
C PHE A 1098 -1.17 -66.56 26.96
N CYS A 1099 -1.24 -66.39 25.63
CA CYS A 1099 -2.48 -66.11 24.90
C CYS A 1099 -3.30 -67.39 24.72
N TYR A 1100 -3.96 -67.83 25.79
CA TYR A 1100 -4.61 -69.16 25.85
C TYR A 1100 -5.67 -69.42 24.78
N ALA A 1101 -6.38 -68.37 24.33
CA ALA A 1101 -7.46 -68.48 23.35
C ALA A 1101 -6.98 -68.35 21.89
N LEU A 1102 -5.70 -68.05 21.64
CA LEU A 1102 -5.20 -67.74 20.30
C LEU A 1102 -5.24 -68.99 19.42
N THR A 1103 -6.11 -68.99 18.42
CA THR A 1103 -6.31 -70.09 17.47
C THR A 1103 -5.88 -69.72 16.06
N ASP A 1104 -5.99 -68.43 15.70
CA ASP A 1104 -5.86 -67.94 14.32
C ASP A 1104 -4.74 -66.88 14.22
N ILE A 1105 -3.53 -67.33 13.89
CA ILE A 1105 -2.40 -66.47 13.60
C ILE A 1105 -1.54 -67.13 12.52
N GLU A 1106 -1.35 -66.43 11.41
CA GLU A 1106 -0.55 -66.87 10.27
C GLU A 1106 0.69 -65.99 10.18
N LEU A 1107 1.87 -66.62 10.22
CA LEU A 1107 3.13 -65.90 10.06
C LEU A 1107 3.31 -65.50 8.59
N PRO A 1108 3.68 -64.26 8.26
CA PRO A 1108 4.02 -63.89 6.89
C PRO A 1108 5.42 -64.41 6.50
N GLU A 1109 5.66 -64.59 5.19
CA GLU A 1109 6.96 -65.04 4.64
C GLU A 1109 8.13 -64.09 4.98
N SER A 1110 7.86 -62.86 5.40
CA SER A 1110 8.86 -61.86 5.77
C SER A 1110 9.49 -62.07 7.16
N VAL A 1111 8.89 -62.89 8.03
CA VAL A 1111 9.42 -63.11 9.39
C VAL A 1111 10.73 -63.89 9.31
N THR A 1112 11.78 -63.36 9.94
CA THR A 1112 13.12 -63.97 9.99
C THR A 1112 13.51 -64.45 11.38
N GLU A 1113 12.87 -63.91 12.43
CA GLU A 1113 13.21 -64.21 13.83
C GLU A 1113 11.96 -64.39 14.70
N LEU A 1114 11.96 -65.50 15.46
CA LEU A 1114 11.02 -65.76 16.55
C LEU A 1114 11.80 -65.83 17.86
N GLY A 1115 11.49 -64.96 18.82
CA GLY A 1115 12.16 -64.88 20.12
C GLY A 1115 11.89 -66.06 21.05
N THR A 1116 12.68 -66.14 22.12
CA THR A 1116 12.51 -67.12 23.20
C THR A 1116 11.13 -67.00 23.82
N GLY A 1117 10.41 -68.12 23.92
CA GLY A 1117 9.05 -68.15 24.45
C GLY A 1117 8.00 -67.35 23.67
N ALA A 1118 8.26 -66.94 22.41
CA ALA A 1118 7.38 -66.04 21.64
C ALA A 1118 5.89 -66.41 21.68
N PHE A 1119 5.54 -67.69 21.61
CA PHE A 1119 4.18 -68.23 21.68
C PHE A 1119 3.98 -69.17 22.89
N SER A 1120 4.87 -69.16 23.88
CA SER A 1120 4.83 -70.12 25.00
C SER A 1120 3.49 -70.06 25.73
N GLY A 1121 2.85 -71.21 25.94
CA GLY A 1121 1.59 -71.34 26.65
C GLY A 1121 0.34 -70.99 25.83
N CYS A 1122 0.44 -70.81 24.51
CA CYS A 1122 -0.71 -70.65 23.61
C CYS A 1122 -1.41 -72.01 23.38
N THR A 1123 -2.17 -72.46 24.36
CA THR A 1123 -2.73 -73.83 24.41
C THR A 1123 -3.76 -74.16 23.32
N SER A 1124 -4.42 -73.15 22.74
CA SER A 1124 -5.43 -73.33 21.69
C SER A 1124 -4.90 -73.17 20.26
N LEU A 1125 -3.61 -72.89 20.10
CA LEU A 1125 -3.00 -72.69 18.80
C LEU A 1125 -2.98 -74.04 18.04
N GLY A 1126 -3.61 -74.09 16.86
CA GLY A 1126 -3.90 -75.33 16.15
C GLY A 1126 -2.88 -75.75 15.09
N GLU A 1127 -2.84 -75.05 13.95
CA GLU A 1127 -1.84 -75.29 12.90
C GLU A 1127 -1.11 -73.98 12.59
N MET A 1128 0.20 -74.03 12.36
CA MET A 1128 1.01 -72.86 11.98
C MET A 1128 2.02 -73.24 10.90
N TYR A 1129 2.11 -72.41 9.87
CA TYR A 1129 3.07 -72.54 8.78
C TYR A 1129 4.36 -71.80 9.13
N ILE A 1130 5.49 -72.49 8.98
CA ILE A 1130 6.83 -71.95 9.22
C ILE A 1130 7.56 -71.94 7.87
N TYR A 1131 7.89 -70.74 7.41
CA TYR A 1131 8.57 -70.50 6.14
C TYR A 1131 10.10 -70.64 6.27
N ASP A 1132 10.78 -70.81 5.14
CA ASP A 1132 12.24 -70.96 5.07
C ASP A 1132 13.01 -69.65 5.34
N SER A 1133 12.30 -68.52 5.35
CA SER A 1133 12.79 -67.21 5.76
C SER A 1133 13.11 -67.10 7.25
N ILE A 1134 12.53 -67.95 8.10
CA ILE A 1134 12.78 -67.95 9.54
C ILE A 1134 14.18 -68.52 9.81
N GLU A 1135 15.14 -67.64 10.09
CA GLU A 1135 16.54 -67.97 10.34
C GLU A 1135 16.77 -68.41 11.78
N THR A 1136 16.01 -67.87 12.73
CA THR A 1136 16.19 -68.12 14.17
C THR A 1136 14.87 -68.35 14.89
N ILE A 1137 14.87 -69.36 15.76
CA ILE A 1137 13.78 -69.65 16.70
C ILE A 1137 14.40 -69.77 18.08
N GLY A 1138 13.94 -68.93 19.01
CA GLY A 1138 14.40 -68.91 20.39
C GLY A 1138 13.99 -70.17 21.15
N GLU A 1139 14.74 -70.46 22.21
CA GLU A 1139 14.42 -71.54 23.15
C GLU A 1139 12.96 -71.43 23.61
N ASP A 1140 12.27 -72.58 23.73
CA ASP A 1140 10.90 -72.65 24.24
C ASP A 1140 9.86 -71.77 23.49
N ALA A 1141 10.15 -71.28 22.27
CA ALA A 1141 9.24 -70.40 21.52
C ALA A 1141 7.79 -70.92 21.44
N PHE A 1142 7.57 -72.24 21.44
CA PHE A 1142 6.25 -72.87 21.44
C PHE A 1142 6.01 -73.78 22.65
N ASP A 1143 6.77 -73.64 23.75
CA ASP A 1143 6.60 -74.49 24.94
C ASP A 1143 5.18 -74.36 25.51
N GLY A 1144 4.53 -75.47 25.84
CA GLY A 1144 3.15 -75.49 26.35
C GLY A 1144 2.05 -75.28 25.30
N CYS A 1145 2.34 -75.20 23.99
CA CYS A 1145 1.35 -75.16 22.91
C CYS A 1145 0.79 -76.57 22.60
N THR A 1146 -0.12 -77.06 23.44
CA THR A 1146 -0.53 -78.48 23.44
C THR A 1146 -1.30 -78.96 22.21
N GLU A 1147 -1.98 -78.06 21.48
CA GLU A 1147 -2.77 -78.40 20.28
C GLU A 1147 -2.04 -78.07 18.96
N LEU A 1148 -0.82 -77.51 19.05
CA LEU A 1148 -0.09 -76.97 17.90
C LEU A 1148 0.51 -78.07 17.03
N THR A 1149 0.32 -77.96 15.72
CA THR A 1149 1.04 -78.68 14.68
C THR A 1149 1.76 -77.70 13.76
N LEU A 1150 3.10 -77.74 13.73
CA LEU A 1150 3.92 -76.95 12.82
C LEU A 1150 3.98 -77.58 11.41
N ARG A 1151 3.92 -76.77 10.36
CA ARG A 1151 4.07 -77.19 8.96
C ARG A 1151 5.24 -76.48 8.27
N PHE A 1152 6.14 -77.22 7.63
CA PHE A 1152 7.33 -76.64 6.96
C PHE A 1152 7.88 -77.53 5.82
N TYR A 1153 8.66 -76.93 4.92
CA TYR A 1153 9.17 -77.54 3.67
C TYR A 1153 10.54 -78.27 3.81
N ASP A 1154 11.39 -77.93 4.80
CA ASP A 1154 12.75 -78.51 4.97
C ASP A 1154 12.97 -79.22 6.32
N THR A 1155 13.81 -80.26 6.34
CA THR A 1155 13.76 -81.36 7.30
C THR A 1155 14.82 -81.39 8.41
N ALA A 1156 15.87 -80.56 8.39
CA ALA A 1156 16.97 -80.74 9.36
C ALA A 1156 16.86 -79.88 10.63
N PRO A 1157 16.72 -78.53 10.57
CA PRO A 1157 16.75 -77.70 11.78
C PRO A 1157 15.38 -77.60 12.47
N MET A 1158 14.31 -77.46 11.69
CA MET A 1158 12.95 -77.25 12.21
C MET A 1158 12.36 -78.52 12.82
N ALA A 1159 12.62 -79.67 12.19
CA ALA A 1159 12.26 -80.96 12.77
C ALA A 1159 13.06 -81.25 14.04
N ALA A 1160 14.35 -80.88 14.09
CA ALA A 1160 15.17 -81.02 15.29
C ALA A 1160 14.64 -80.16 16.45
N TYR A 1161 14.29 -78.90 16.17
CA TYR A 1161 13.66 -78.01 17.14
C TYR A 1161 12.33 -78.59 17.66
N ALA A 1162 11.44 -79.02 16.74
CA ALA A 1162 10.13 -79.58 17.11
C ALA A 1162 10.27 -80.88 17.92
N GLU A 1163 11.24 -81.73 17.60
CA GLU A 1163 11.55 -82.96 18.33
C GLU A 1163 12.17 -82.70 19.72
N GLU A 1164 13.11 -81.75 19.81
CA GLU A 1164 13.76 -81.36 21.07
C GLU A 1164 12.77 -80.74 22.07
N ASN A 1165 11.79 -79.99 21.57
CA ASN A 1165 10.81 -79.27 22.37
C ASN A 1165 9.43 -79.95 22.43
N GLY A 1166 9.28 -81.14 21.82
CA GLY A 1166 8.06 -81.96 21.91
C GLY A 1166 6.82 -81.38 21.20
N VAL A 1167 7.01 -80.55 20.17
CA VAL A 1167 5.92 -79.93 19.38
C VAL A 1167 5.54 -80.84 18.20
N ASN A 1168 4.25 -81.01 17.93
CA ASN A 1168 3.83 -81.81 16.77
C ASN A 1168 4.20 -81.09 15.48
N TYR A 1169 4.63 -81.84 14.45
CA TYR A 1169 4.95 -81.26 13.15
C TYR A 1169 4.55 -82.16 11.97
N ARG A 1170 4.37 -81.55 10.79
CA ARG A 1170 4.13 -82.21 9.50
C ARG A 1170 4.99 -81.59 8.41
N LEU A 1171 5.62 -82.45 7.63
CA LEU A 1171 6.43 -82.05 6.47
C LEU A 1171 5.53 -81.79 5.25
N ILE A 1172 5.75 -80.66 4.57
CA ILE A 1172 5.10 -80.32 3.31
C ILE A 1172 5.92 -80.95 2.16
N LEU A 1173 5.30 -81.83 1.36
CA LEU A 1173 5.97 -82.52 0.23
C LEU A 1173 6.05 -81.59 -0.99
N CYS A 1174 7.25 -81.41 -1.54
CA CYS A 1174 7.47 -80.60 -2.75
C CYS A 1174 6.66 -81.12 -3.96
N GLY A 1175 5.73 -80.29 -4.43
CA GLY A 1175 4.91 -80.56 -5.62
C GLY A 1175 3.53 -79.91 -5.64
N ASP A 1176 3.19 -79.05 -4.68
CA ASP A 1176 1.91 -78.35 -4.61
C ASP A 1176 2.11 -76.83 -4.72
N VAL A 1177 1.21 -76.17 -5.45
CA VAL A 1177 1.18 -74.71 -5.60
C VAL A 1177 -0.15 -74.17 -5.04
N ASP A 1178 -0.69 -74.79 -3.98
CA ASP A 1178 -1.13 -74.18 -2.71
C ASP A 1178 -1.86 -75.23 -1.83
N ASP A 1179 -1.92 -74.98 -0.51
CA ASP A 1179 -2.21 -75.93 0.59
C ASP A 1179 -3.60 -76.61 0.63
N ASN A 1180 -4.37 -76.61 -0.47
CA ASN A 1180 -5.68 -77.25 -0.55
C ASN A 1180 -5.74 -78.45 -1.52
N GLY A 1181 -4.66 -78.75 -2.25
CA GLY A 1181 -4.57 -79.89 -3.16
C GLY A 1181 -5.41 -79.78 -4.45
N VAL A 1182 -5.86 -78.57 -4.85
CA VAL A 1182 -6.55 -78.31 -6.14
C VAL A 1182 -6.22 -76.92 -6.70
N VAL A 1183 -5.67 -76.88 -7.93
CA VAL A 1183 -5.37 -75.64 -8.70
C VAL A 1183 -6.61 -74.73 -8.87
N ASN A 1184 -6.51 -73.46 -8.45
CA ASN A 1184 -7.58 -72.46 -8.54
C ASN A 1184 -7.10 -71.07 -9.03
N SER A 1185 -7.96 -70.04 -8.96
CA SER A 1185 -7.74 -68.72 -9.59
C SER A 1185 -6.65 -67.86 -8.93
N SER A 1186 -6.31 -68.10 -7.65
CA SER A 1186 -5.19 -67.44 -6.96
C SER A 1186 -3.83 -67.88 -7.53
N ASP A 1187 -3.67 -69.17 -7.80
CA ASP A 1187 -2.42 -69.77 -8.33
C ASP A 1187 -2.14 -69.25 -9.74
N VAL A 1188 -3.21 -69.07 -10.52
CA VAL A 1188 -3.19 -68.47 -11.86
C VAL A 1188 -2.94 -66.95 -11.80
N THR A 1189 -3.23 -66.28 -10.68
CA THR A 1189 -3.00 -64.83 -10.50
C THR A 1189 -1.55 -64.55 -10.05
N ILE A 1190 -0.96 -65.43 -9.23
CA ILE A 1190 0.46 -65.40 -8.83
C ILE A 1190 1.38 -65.64 -10.04
N LEU A 1191 1.03 -66.57 -10.92
CA LEU A 1191 1.68 -66.74 -12.23
C LEU A 1191 1.40 -65.58 -13.21
N GLY A 1192 0.30 -64.85 -13.03
CA GLY A 1192 -0.20 -63.81 -13.94
C GLY A 1192 0.39 -62.41 -13.75
N ARG A 1193 0.94 -62.05 -12.59
CA ARG A 1193 1.56 -60.72 -12.37
C ARG A 1193 3.07 -60.68 -12.70
N ASN A 1194 3.77 -61.81 -12.64
CA ASN A 1194 5.22 -61.87 -12.87
C ASN A 1194 5.64 -61.94 -14.35
N LEU A 1195 4.71 -61.76 -15.30
CA LEU A 1195 4.99 -61.73 -16.75
C LEU A 1195 4.80 -60.34 -17.37
N ALA A 1196 5.34 -59.30 -16.70
CA ALA A 1196 5.58 -57.99 -17.30
C ALA A 1196 7.08 -57.74 -17.56
N GLY A 1197 7.69 -58.58 -18.39
CA GLY A 1197 8.76 -58.17 -19.31
C GLY A 1197 10.09 -57.63 -18.77
N ALA A 1198 10.83 -58.42 -17.99
CA ALA A 1198 12.29 -58.28 -17.89
C ALA A 1198 13.01 -59.65 -18.00
N ASP A 1199 14.15 -59.62 -18.69
CA ASP A 1199 15.01 -60.73 -19.16
C ASP A 1199 15.79 -61.41 -18.01
N VAL A 1200 15.74 -62.75 -17.91
CA VAL A 1200 16.60 -63.58 -17.04
C VAL A 1200 17.22 -64.73 -17.84
N SER A 1201 18.20 -64.38 -18.67
CA SER A 1201 19.03 -65.34 -19.41
C SER A 1201 20.07 -66.10 -18.58
N THR A 1202 20.05 -66.04 -17.24
CA THR A 1202 20.93 -66.87 -16.39
C THR A 1202 20.27 -67.27 -15.08
N GLU A 1203 20.04 -68.58 -14.93
CA GLU A 1203 19.68 -69.33 -13.70
C GLU A 1203 18.24 -69.17 -13.17
N TYR A 1204 17.31 -69.99 -13.69
CA TYR A 1204 16.59 -71.08 -12.99
C TYR A 1204 15.37 -71.55 -13.83
N GLY A 1205 15.47 -72.75 -14.43
CA GLY A 1205 14.40 -73.75 -14.63
C GLY A 1205 13.16 -73.52 -15.51
N ALA A 1206 12.72 -72.30 -15.84
CA ALA A 1206 11.35 -72.08 -16.36
C ALA A 1206 11.20 -72.03 -17.90
N ASP A 1207 12.29 -71.90 -18.67
CA ASP A 1207 12.28 -71.86 -20.14
C ASP A 1207 12.54 -73.26 -20.73
N TYR A 1208 11.47 -74.03 -20.94
CA TYR A 1208 11.54 -75.42 -21.39
C TYR A 1208 11.82 -75.56 -22.89
N ASN A 1209 11.55 -74.54 -23.70
CA ASN A 1209 11.79 -74.56 -25.14
C ASN A 1209 13.12 -73.88 -25.56
N ARG A 1210 13.78 -73.18 -24.63
CA ARG A 1210 15.07 -72.48 -24.76
C ARG A 1210 15.07 -71.29 -25.73
N ASP A 1211 13.95 -70.59 -25.84
CA ASP A 1211 13.83 -69.40 -26.69
C ASP A 1211 14.15 -68.07 -25.97
N GLY A 1212 14.45 -68.15 -24.68
CA GLY A 1212 14.80 -67.01 -23.82
C GLY A 1212 13.59 -66.26 -23.27
N LYS A 1213 12.36 -66.78 -23.38
CA LYS A 1213 11.14 -66.16 -22.85
C LYS A 1213 10.17 -67.20 -22.30
N VAL A 1214 9.81 -67.13 -21.02
CA VAL A 1214 8.72 -67.95 -20.46
C VAL A 1214 7.40 -67.53 -21.10
N ASN A 1215 6.85 -68.37 -21.97
CA ASN A 1215 5.66 -68.06 -22.76
C ASN A 1215 4.71 -69.26 -22.91
N ALA A 1216 3.56 -69.08 -23.59
CA ALA A 1216 2.54 -70.13 -23.76
C ALA A 1216 3.08 -71.42 -24.42
N SER A 1217 4.21 -71.34 -25.12
CA SER A 1217 4.91 -72.46 -25.73
C SER A 1217 5.62 -73.34 -24.68
N ASP A 1218 6.19 -72.76 -23.62
CA ASP A 1218 6.78 -73.50 -22.49
C ASP A 1218 5.70 -74.24 -21.70
N LEU A 1219 4.56 -73.57 -21.50
CA LEU A 1219 3.36 -74.17 -20.93
C LEU A 1219 2.86 -75.37 -21.76
N THR A 1220 3.09 -75.36 -23.07
CA THR A 1220 2.70 -76.44 -24.00
C THR A 1220 3.69 -77.61 -23.96
N VAL A 1221 4.99 -77.36 -23.74
CA VAL A 1221 6.00 -78.40 -23.51
C VAL A 1221 5.80 -79.06 -22.15
N LEU A 1222 5.50 -78.27 -21.11
CA LEU A 1222 5.20 -78.75 -19.77
C LEU A 1222 3.94 -79.63 -19.74
N ARG A 1223 2.85 -79.20 -20.41
CA ARG A 1223 1.63 -80.01 -20.59
C ARG A 1223 1.87 -81.33 -21.33
N ARG A 1224 2.85 -81.39 -22.23
CA ARG A 1224 3.23 -82.62 -22.94
C ARG A 1224 4.01 -83.60 -22.05
N LEU A 1225 4.89 -83.10 -21.20
CA LEU A 1225 5.64 -83.91 -20.22
C LEU A 1225 4.73 -84.48 -19.12
N ILE A 1226 3.72 -83.71 -18.69
CA ILE A 1226 2.73 -84.13 -17.68
C ILE A 1226 1.75 -85.19 -18.23
N SER A 1227 1.47 -85.19 -19.54
CA SER A 1227 0.55 -86.19 -20.15
C SER A 1227 1.13 -87.62 -20.30
N GLY A 1228 2.34 -87.88 -19.82
CA GLY A 1228 3.11 -89.09 -20.10
C GLY A 1228 3.44 -90.05 -18.96
N ALA A 1229 3.10 -89.78 -17.69
CA ALA A 1229 3.49 -90.66 -16.59
C ALA A 1229 2.36 -90.89 -15.58
N ASN A 1230 2.01 -92.17 -15.38
CA ASN A 1230 1.07 -92.71 -14.40
C ASN A 1230 1.78 -93.06 -13.08
N VAL A 1231 1.05 -92.85 -11.97
CA VAL A 1231 1.25 -93.24 -10.55
C VAL A 1231 2.18 -92.34 -9.75
#